data_AF-A0A7Y7DDT5-F1
#
_entry.id   AF-A0A7Y7DDT5-F1
#
_cell.length_a   1.000
_cell.length_b   1.000
_cell.length_c   1.000
_cell.angle_alpha   90.00
_cell.angle_beta   90.00
_cell.angle_gamma   90.00
#
_symmetry.space_group_name_H-M   'P 1'
#
loop_
_entity.id
_entity.type
_entity.pdbx_description
1 polymer ?
#
loop_
_entity_poly.entity_id
_entity_poly.type
_entity_poly.pdbx_seq_one_letter_code
_entity_poly.pdbx_strand_id
1 'polypeptide(L)'
;MKINKIQETEIWEVYDAWLKAYLNADIKTYSTYLDEAYHFIGSTSNEEFLNRKDSITFFEGTGEQFAGITDLRNETKILEVFDDSIFITHFCDFWFLNDAEWTYYGRFRLTSVMQQKNEGWRFIYQHFSMPDSKSDEGESIGLDKVSAENMELKEAIKRRTIELESKNRELEIEAALERVRSCTMAMQKSKDLQEVVKVIFDQLALLKINAEHAGIVVEYEPKKDWHFWVAETQDIPAKITVPYLDLVWDQQFTEAKKYGKQFFTTLLNFEEKNSFYEILLPHIEGLTEKARRFYLTCPGLAISTVIEKDIGLYIENFSGIPYSQEENEILKRFGKVFQQTYTRYLDIQKAEAQARESQIEAALERVRSRSLAMHKSEELADAIGLLQRELAKLEFALDNCIFWIIDKESLEASLWVAPVNDTYLPESYHVPFTNLPYFKEVFEGWEQRNPKWTYVLESENKKRTDDYLFNHTGFKNFPDEIKEIFRQVEKTYITISFYNYGGLHVSSIEPLSEVQAEILSRFSKVFDQTYTRFLDLQKAEEQAREAQIESALEKVRSASMAMQKQEDLLEVINLLSEQLVKLGVQMETAFFSNGLQLGEWNLWIYTVTGDESAVTDYIHFPEVNHPIFIRSKECIQDFKNGKADFFKDVYDKEEKDTWLDYTLTKTVYKDLPSEAKDYLYNKPGFTRSTIFFKDTSVGIGRYNTIPFSDEEDELLKRFANAFNLTYTRFLDIKKAEEQAREAQIEAALERVRSRTMAMQSSEELADAAYILFEQLNVLGVTHERINIGIVNEEKQTIDFWITEQGGNKLNSSFSGRISEPTTISKAYSAWKKGAKSFVVDLKGDELKSWLNYLINEIKIPFKKAFLHNRRVQTLGFFSKGMLIISSPEPLQEEALYLLEKFAGVFDLTYTRFSDLKVAEANALQAERDLVEIKLARQKAEEALAELKATQDQLVQQEKLASLGQLTAGIAHEIKNPLNFVNNFSEVSNELIDEAFEELEKIEGSDEKEEIIAILEDVKGNLSKVLEHGSRANGIVTSMLQHSRGGDGKMEPTDLNALLKEYVNLSFHGMRAGKTPINVDIALQLDEKIGKVNLISEDFSRVIVNLCNNAFDAMRQKTEEVPGSYQPKLTVRTKSEKNQVFIEVEDNGPGIPDEIKDKILQPFFTTKKGTEGTGLGLSITNDIIKAHGGKISIHDKEQEGAVFVITLPIIS
;
A
#
# COMPACT_ATOMS: atom_id res chain seq x y z
N MET A 1 37.93 -41.52 -104.50
CA MET A 1 37.26 -42.18 -105.65
C MET A 1 35.86 -42.60 -105.20
N LYS A 2 34.77 -42.27 -105.92
CA LYS A 2 33.44 -42.80 -105.57
C LYS A 2 33.30 -44.17 -106.24
N ILE A 3 33.31 -45.24 -105.45
CA ILE A 3 32.97 -46.58 -105.97
C ILE A 3 31.53 -46.55 -106.49
N ASN A 4 31.29 -47.23 -107.60
CA ASN A 4 29.94 -47.35 -108.14
C ASN A 4 29.18 -48.48 -107.40
N LYS A 5 27.86 -48.50 -107.54
CA LYS A 5 26.98 -49.46 -106.85
C LYS A 5 27.29 -50.93 -107.20
N ILE A 6 27.88 -51.18 -108.37
CA ILE A 6 28.29 -52.52 -108.80
C ILE A 6 29.54 -52.95 -108.00
N GLN A 7 30.53 -52.07 -107.88
CA GLN A 7 31.74 -52.32 -107.08
C GLN A 7 31.43 -52.48 -105.59
N GLU A 8 30.50 -51.68 -105.04
CA GLU A 8 30.06 -51.83 -103.66
C GLU A 8 29.39 -53.19 -103.42
N THR A 9 28.57 -53.67 -104.37
CA THR A 9 27.95 -55.00 -104.31
C THR A 9 29.01 -56.10 -104.36
N GLU A 10 29.99 -55.98 -105.25
CA GLU A 10 31.10 -56.93 -105.36
C GLU A 10 31.93 -57.00 -104.06
N ILE A 11 32.19 -55.87 -103.41
CA ILE A 11 32.92 -55.83 -102.14
C ILE A 11 32.14 -56.54 -101.04
N TRP A 12 30.82 -56.29 -100.93
CA TRP A 12 29.99 -56.95 -99.93
C TRP A 12 29.85 -58.45 -100.18
N GLU A 13 29.74 -58.89 -101.44
CA GLU A 13 29.73 -60.32 -101.79
C GLU A 13 31.02 -61.01 -101.36
N VAL A 14 32.17 -60.37 -101.57
CA VAL A 14 33.47 -60.89 -101.12
C VAL A 14 33.55 -60.90 -99.59
N TYR A 15 33.12 -59.83 -98.92
CA TYR A 15 33.16 -59.74 -97.46
C TYR A 15 32.25 -60.78 -96.79
N ASP A 16 31.02 -60.94 -97.26
CA ASP A 16 30.08 -61.90 -96.70
C ASP A 16 30.48 -63.35 -96.99
N ALA A 17 31.03 -63.62 -98.18
CA ALA A 17 31.59 -64.93 -98.50
C ALA A 17 32.79 -65.27 -97.60
N TRP A 18 33.66 -64.30 -97.35
CA TRP A 18 34.78 -64.44 -96.42
C TRP A 18 34.29 -64.65 -94.98
N LEU A 19 33.37 -63.83 -94.47
CA LEU A 19 32.86 -63.93 -93.10
C LEU A 19 32.14 -65.26 -92.87
N LYS A 20 31.38 -65.71 -93.86
CA LYS A 20 30.73 -67.03 -93.83
C LYS A 20 31.76 -68.16 -93.83
N ALA A 21 32.83 -68.05 -94.62
CA ALA A 21 33.91 -69.03 -94.58
C ALA A 21 34.62 -69.04 -93.22
N TYR A 22 34.82 -67.86 -92.61
CA TYR A 22 35.40 -67.71 -91.27
C TYR A 22 34.53 -68.37 -90.20
N LEU A 23 33.24 -68.05 -90.12
CA LEU A 23 32.33 -68.61 -89.10
C LEU A 23 32.06 -70.12 -89.25
N ASN A 24 32.32 -70.70 -90.42
CA ASN A 24 32.12 -72.13 -90.69
C ASN A 24 33.45 -72.92 -90.77
N ALA A 25 34.59 -72.30 -90.42
CA ALA A 25 35.91 -72.89 -90.53
C ALA A 25 36.27 -73.43 -91.94
N ASP A 26 35.75 -72.83 -93.02
CA ASP A 26 36.12 -73.18 -94.40
C ASP A 26 37.41 -72.45 -94.82
N ILE A 27 38.53 -73.04 -94.43
CA ILE A 27 39.89 -72.50 -94.62
C ILE A 27 40.24 -72.35 -96.10
N LYS A 28 39.79 -73.28 -96.94
CA LYS A 28 40.08 -73.28 -98.37
C LYS A 28 39.47 -72.05 -99.03
N THR A 29 38.23 -71.72 -98.69
CA THR A 29 37.57 -70.51 -99.22
C THR A 29 38.09 -69.24 -98.55
N TYR A 30 38.21 -69.24 -97.22
CA TYR A 30 38.72 -68.12 -96.42
C TYR A 30 40.07 -67.61 -96.94
N SER A 31 41.03 -68.51 -97.15
CA SER A 31 42.39 -68.16 -97.56
C SER A 31 42.47 -67.53 -98.95
N THR A 32 41.51 -67.78 -99.85
CA THR A 32 41.53 -67.24 -101.23
C THR A 32 41.27 -65.74 -101.30
N TYR A 33 40.62 -65.17 -100.28
CA TYR A 33 40.31 -63.74 -100.22
C TYR A 33 41.42 -62.90 -99.57
N LEU A 34 42.48 -63.52 -99.03
CA LEU A 34 43.59 -62.84 -98.38
C LEU A 34 44.71 -62.50 -99.36
N ASP A 35 45.26 -61.29 -99.28
CA ASP A 35 46.46 -60.87 -100.01
C ASP A 35 47.72 -61.52 -99.42
N GLU A 36 48.83 -61.60 -100.16
CA GLU A 36 50.10 -62.12 -99.62
C GLU A 36 50.63 -61.26 -98.46
N ALA A 37 50.44 -59.94 -98.51
CA ALA A 37 50.83 -59.00 -97.47
C ALA A 37 49.75 -58.81 -96.38
N TYR A 38 48.83 -59.78 -96.22
CA TYR A 38 47.74 -59.73 -95.25
C TYR A 38 48.25 -59.70 -93.79
N HIS A 39 47.71 -58.76 -93.01
CA HIS A 39 47.97 -58.62 -91.57
C HIS A 39 46.68 -58.80 -90.76
N PHE A 40 46.76 -59.50 -89.64
CA PHE A 40 45.64 -59.69 -88.71
C PHE A 40 46.06 -59.35 -87.30
N ILE A 41 45.21 -58.62 -86.58
CA ILE A 41 45.36 -58.37 -85.15
C ILE A 41 44.05 -58.72 -84.45
N GLY A 42 44.04 -59.80 -83.66
CA GLY A 42 42.90 -60.21 -82.86
C GLY A 42 42.80 -59.49 -81.51
N SER A 43 41.95 -60.02 -80.63
CA SER A 43 41.65 -59.43 -79.32
C SER A 43 42.56 -59.93 -78.20
N THR A 44 43.41 -60.93 -78.47
CA THR A 44 44.41 -61.45 -77.53
C THR A 44 45.83 -61.27 -78.07
N SER A 45 46.84 -61.28 -77.19
CA SER A 45 48.26 -61.04 -77.56
C SER A 45 48.87 -62.10 -78.49
N ASN A 46 48.22 -63.26 -78.64
CA ASN A 46 48.67 -64.36 -79.50
C ASN A 46 48.07 -64.28 -80.92
N GLU A 47 47.24 -63.28 -81.20
CA GLU A 47 46.50 -63.13 -82.45
C GLU A 47 47.08 -62.02 -83.34
N GLU A 48 48.41 -61.85 -83.36
CA GLU A 48 49.10 -60.93 -84.29
C GLU A 48 49.80 -61.71 -85.41
N PHE A 49 49.26 -61.65 -86.62
CA PHE A 49 49.81 -62.32 -87.79
C PHE A 49 50.20 -61.29 -88.83
N LEU A 50 51.49 -61.23 -89.18
CA LEU A 50 52.04 -60.24 -90.12
C LEU A 50 52.07 -60.73 -91.57
N ASN A 51 51.61 -61.96 -91.82
CA ASN A 51 51.52 -62.51 -93.17
C ASN A 51 50.36 -63.51 -93.29
N ARG A 52 49.95 -63.77 -94.54
CA ARG A 52 48.88 -64.71 -94.89
C ARG A 52 49.10 -66.11 -94.34
N LYS A 53 50.32 -66.64 -94.36
CA LYS A 53 50.61 -68.03 -93.96
C LYS A 53 50.33 -68.26 -92.48
N ASP A 54 50.80 -67.35 -91.62
CA ASP A 54 50.64 -67.49 -90.16
C ASP A 54 49.16 -67.37 -89.75
N SER A 55 48.41 -66.47 -90.40
CA SER A 55 46.96 -66.33 -90.16
C SER A 55 46.17 -67.59 -90.54
N ILE A 56 46.58 -68.29 -91.60
CA ILE A 56 45.96 -69.54 -92.03
C ILE A 56 46.27 -70.64 -91.03
N THR A 57 47.54 -70.77 -90.59
CA THR A 57 47.94 -71.79 -89.61
C THR A 57 47.25 -71.62 -88.26
N PHE A 58 47.06 -70.38 -87.78
CA PHE A 58 46.29 -70.15 -86.56
C PHE A 58 44.83 -70.57 -86.73
N PHE A 59 44.20 -70.14 -87.82
CA PHE A 59 42.80 -70.46 -88.11
C PHE A 59 42.58 -71.97 -88.35
N GLU A 60 43.56 -72.69 -88.89
CA GLU A 60 43.59 -74.17 -88.95
C GLU A 60 43.54 -74.84 -87.59
N GLY A 61 44.10 -74.21 -86.55
CA GLY A 61 44.09 -74.73 -85.18
C GLY A 61 42.85 -74.36 -84.35
N THR A 62 42.17 -73.26 -84.68
CA THR A 62 41.12 -72.67 -83.80
C THR A 62 39.73 -72.58 -84.44
N GLY A 63 39.61 -72.64 -85.77
CA GLY A 63 38.34 -72.40 -86.47
C GLY A 63 37.20 -73.35 -86.08
N GLU A 64 37.50 -74.62 -85.79
CA GLU A 64 36.48 -75.61 -85.38
C GLU A 64 35.87 -75.30 -84.00
N GLN A 65 36.52 -74.50 -83.15
CA GLN A 65 36.04 -74.20 -81.80
C GLN A 65 34.73 -73.38 -81.79
N PHE A 66 34.42 -72.66 -82.87
CA PHE A 66 33.22 -71.82 -82.98
C PHE A 66 32.35 -72.16 -84.20
N ALA A 67 32.79 -73.08 -85.05
CA ALA A 67 32.09 -73.51 -86.26
C ALA A 67 30.71 -74.11 -85.92
N GLY A 68 29.65 -73.55 -86.50
CA GLY A 68 28.28 -74.07 -86.37
C GLY A 68 27.60 -73.85 -85.01
N ILE A 69 28.27 -73.25 -84.03
CA ILE A 69 27.71 -72.93 -82.70
C ILE A 69 27.66 -71.42 -82.40
N THR A 70 27.94 -70.59 -83.40
CA THR A 70 27.96 -69.12 -83.29
C THR A 70 26.84 -68.51 -84.12
N ASP A 71 26.16 -67.51 -83.55
CA ASP A 71 25.14 -66.71 -84.23
C ASP A 71 25.46 -65.22 -84.00
N LEU A 72 25.39 -64.43 -85.07
CA LEU A 72 25.60 -63.00 -85.02
C LEU A 72 24.25 -62.31 -85.00
N ARG A 73 24.01 -61.48 -83.98
CA ARG A 73 22.76 -60.71 -83.85
C ARG A 73 23.09 -59.23 -83.78
N ASN A 74 22.08 -58.39 -84.04
CA ASN A 74 22.19 -56.92 -83.96
C ASN A 74 23.38 -56.36 -84.77
N GLU A 75 23.56 -56.86 -85.99
CA GLU A 75 24.68 -56.51 -86.87
C GLU A 75 24.56 -55.09 -87.46
N THR A 76 25.67 -54.37 -87.57
CA THR A 76 25.79 -53.07 -88.25
C THR A 76 27.10 -53.03 -89.04
N LYS A 77 27.02 -52.95 -90.37
CA LYS A 77 28.16 -52.91 -91.29
C LYS A 77 28.31 -51.53 -91.92
N ILE A 78 29.53 -50.98 -91.91
CA ILE A 78 29.87 -49.66 -92.45
C ILE A 78 31.03 -49.84 -93.43
N LEU A 79 30.90 -49.29 -94.64
CA LEU A 79 31.95 -49.30 -95.67
C LEU A 79 32.37 -47.88 -95.99
N GLU A 80 33.68 -47.62 -95.93
CA GLU A 80 34.30 -46.33 -96.19
C GLU A 80 35.44 -46.49 -97.21
N VAL A 81 35.55 -45.54 -98.15
CA VAL A 81 36.60 -45.57 -99.20
C VAL A 81 37.70 -44.59 -98.82
N PHE A 82 38.94 -45.10 -98.71
CA PHE A 82 40.14 -44.32 -98.44
C PHE A 82 41.18 -44.57 -99.54
N ASP A 83 41.36 -43.58 -100.41
CA ASP A 83 42.18 -43.67 -101.63
C ASP A 83 41.87 -44.91 -102.46
N ASP A 84 42.80 -45.86 -102.54
CA ASP A 84 42.69 -47.12 -103.30
C ASP A 84 42.26 -48.32 -102.42
N SER A 85 41.93 -48.06 -101.14
CA SER A 85 41.54 -49.05 -100.13
C SER A 85 40.09 -48.87 -99.68
N ILE A 86 39.47 -49.98 -99.28
CA ILE A 86 38.13 -50.02 -98.69
C ILE A 86 38.25 -50.45 -97.23
N PHE A 87 37.67 -49.66 -96.34
CA PHE A 87 37.57 -49.96 -94.92
C PHE A 87 36.15 -50.44 -94.60
N ILE A 88 36.04 -51.62 -94.01
CA ILE A 88 34.78 -52.20 -93.55
C ILE A 88 34.85 -52.29 -92.03
N THR A 89 33.89 -51.68 -91.34
CA THR A 89 33.69 -51.85 -89.90
C THR A 89 32.36 -52.56 -89.66
N HIS A 90 32.41 -53.70 -88.98
CA HIS A 90 31.25 -54.52 -88.67
C HIS A 90 31.11 -54.68 -87.15
N PHE A 91 30.03 -54.14 -86.59
CA PHE A 91 29.65 -54.34 -85.19
C PHE A 91 28.57 -55.43 -85.09
N CYS A 92 28.71 -56.38 -84.19
CA CYS A 92 27.72 -57.43 -83.99
C CYS A 92 27.77 -58.02 -82.57
N ASP A 93 26.64 -58.57 -82.12
CA ASP A 93 26.55 -59.32 -80.87
C ASP A 93 26.81 -60.80 -81.17
N PHE A 94 27.84 -61.37 -80.54
CA PHE A 94 28.14 -62.79 -80.63
C PHE A 94 27.30 -63.57 -79.60
N TRP A 95 26.57 -64.55 -80.09
CA TRP A 95 25.85 -65.53 -79.29
C TRP A 95 26.42 -66.92 -79.57
N PHE A 96 26.53 -67.73 -78.53
CA PHE A 96 26.97 -69.11 -78.64
C PHE A 96 25.90 -70.07 -78.15
N LEU A 97 25.76 -71.19 -78.83
CA LEU A 97 24.83 -72.25 -78.44
C LEU A 97 25.52 -73.17 -77.42
N ASN A 98 25.03 -73.20 -76.18
CA ASN A 98 25.51 -74.09 -75.11
C ASN A 98 24.33 -74.92 -74.58
N ASP A 99 24.44 -76.26 -74.58
CA ASP A 99 23.41 -77.19 -74.11
C ASP A 99 21.96 -76.88 -74.55
N ALA A 100 21.79 -76.49 -75.82
CA ALA A 100 20.54 -76.10 -76.48
C ALA A 100 19.97 -74.68 -76.18
N GLU A 101 20.67 -73.83 -75.42
CA GLU A 101 20.31 -72.43 -75.24
C GLU A 101 21.34 -71.47 -75.86
N TRP A 102 20.86 -70.45 -76.57
CA TRP A 102 21.70 -69.37 -77.07
C TRP A 102 22.06 -68.45 -75.91
N THR A 103 23.35 -68.37 -75.59
CA THR A 103 23.89 -67.50 -74.55
C THR A 103 24.59 -66.30 -75.18
N TYR A 104 24.22 -65.10 -74.75
CA TYR A 104 24.90 -63.87 -75.18
C TYR A 104 26.31 -63.84 -74.60
N TYR A 105 27.31 -63.65 -75.47
CA TYR A 105 28.71 -63.64 -75.06
C TYR A 105 29.27 -62.21 -74.98
N GLY A 106 29.02 -61.40 -76.00
CA GLY A 106 29.38 -59.99 -75.99
C GLY A 106 29.32 -59.33 -77.36
N ARG A 107 29.58 -58.03 -77.40
CA ARG A 107 29.56 -57.21 -78.62
C ARG A 107 30.96 -57.08 -79.21
N PHE A 108 31.10 -57.39 -80.50
CA PHE A 108 32.36 -57.38 -81.25
C PHE A 108 32.39 -56.27 -82.28
N ARG A 109 33.62 -55.84 -82.62
CA ARG A 109 33.90 -55.00 -83.78
C ARG A 109 34.96 -55.67 -84.64
N LEU A 110 34.59 -56.00 -85.87
CA LEU A 110 35.49 -56.50 -86.91
C LEU A 110 35.81 -55.35 -87.87
N THR A 111 37.07 -54.94 -87.93
CA THR A 111 37.56 -53.93 -88.87
C THR A 111 38.35 -54.63 -89.96
N SER A 112 38.13 -54.30 -91.21
CA SER A 112 38.77 -54.95 -92.36
C SER A 112 39.14 -53.93 -93.42
N VAL A 113 40.30 -54.12 -94.04
CA VAL A 113 40.80 -53.28 -95.12
C VAL A 113 41.01 -54.13 -96.35
N MET A 114 40.43 -53.72 -97.46
CA MET A 114 40.49 -54.43 -98.75
C MET A 114 41.07 -53.53 -99.83
N GLN A 115 41.77 -54.13 -100.79
CA GLN A 115 42.25 -53.45 -102.00
C GLN A 115 41.90 -54.27 -103.24
N GLN A 116 41.67 -53.59 -104.37
CA GLN A 116 41.45 -54.26 -105.64
C GLN A 116 42.79 -54.69 -106.23
N LYS A 117 42.99 -56.00 -106.42
CA LYS A 117 44.15 -56.59 -107.12
C LYS A 117 43.71 -57.13 -108.49
N ASN A 118 44.66 -57.58 -109.30
CA ASN A 118 44.37 -58.16 -110.62
C ASN A 118 43.41 -59.36 -110.57
N GLU A 119 43.33 -60.04 -109.43
CA GLU A 119 42.50 -61.22 -109.19
C GLU A 119 41.18 -60.91 -108.44
N GLY A 120 40.84 -59.62 -108.28
CA GLY A 120 39.67 -59.14 -107.54
C GLY A 120 40.02 -58.48 -106.20
N TRP A 121 39.00 -58.20 -105.39
CA TRP A 121 39.17 -57.62 -104.06
C TRP A 121 39.84 -58.62 -103.11
N ARG A 122 40.84 -58.15 -102.35
CA ARG A 122 41.58 -58.94 -101.37
C ARG A 122 41.71 -58.17 -100.06
N PHE A 123 41.61 -58.89 -98.93
CA PHE A 123 41.89 -58.36 -97.61
C PHE A 123 43.39 -58.17 -97.44
N ILE A 124 43.79 -56.98 -96.99
CA ILE A 124 45.19 -56.64 -96.69
C ILE A 124 45.41 -56.46 -95.18
N TYR A 125 44.36 -56.10 -94.43
CA TYR A 125 44.46 -55.93 -92.99
C TYR A 125 43.11 -56.25 -92.33
N GLN A 126 43.11 -56.91 -91.18
CA GLN A 126 41.92 -57.09 -90.35
C GLN A 126 42.26 -56.93 -88.87
N HIS A 127 41.32 -56.38 -88.10
CA HIS A 127 41.44 -56.22 -86.66
C HIS A 127 40.14 -56.55 -85.96
N PHE A 128 40.18 -57.50 -85.01
CA PHE A 128 39.04 -57.86 -84.18
C PHE A 128 39.25 -57.36 -82.76
N SER A 129 38.29 -56.58 -82.26
CA SER A 129 38.31 -56.07 -80.89
C SER A 129 37.03 -56.43 -80.16
N MET A 130 37.18 -56.92 -78.93
CA MET A 130 36.11 -57.09 -77.94
C MET A 130 36.34 -56.13 -76.76
N PRO A 131 35.28 -55.59 -76.11
CA PRO A 131 35.42 -54.68 -74.97
C PRO A 131 36.03 -55.29 -73.69
N ASP A 132 35.97 -56.61 -73.49
CA ASP A 132 36.50 -57.33 -72.31
C ASP A 132 36.87 -58.77 -72.71
N SER A 133 38.11 -59.23 -72.50
CA SER A 133 38.52 -60.62 -72.77
C SER A 133 38.11 -61.54 -71.61
N LYS A 134 37.07 -62.37 -71.81
CA LYS A 134 36.62 -63.40 -70.84
C LYS A 134 37.31 -64.77 -71.02
N SER A 135 38.40 -64.85 -71.80
CA SER A 135 39.15 -66.08 -72.09
C SER A 135 40.55 -66.10 -71.43
N ASP A 136 41.05 -67.30 -71.11
CA ASP A 136 42.39 -67.54 -70.54
C ASP A 136 43.43 -67.86 -71.66
N GLU A 137 44.74 -67.83 -71.34
CA GLU A 137 45.83 -68.07 -72.32
C GLU A 137 45.67 -69.40 -73.07
N GLY A 138 45.42 -69.33 -74.39
CA GLY A 138 45.26 -70.50 -75.27
C GLY A 138 43.82 -70.85 -75.63
N GLU A 139 42.83 -70.15 -75.09
CA GLU A 139 41.41 -70.30 -75.44
C GLU A 139 40.89 -69.12 -76.27
N SER A 140 40.16 -69.42 -77.34
CA SER A 140 39.53 -68.38 -78.18
C SER A 140 38.27 -67.80 -77.52
N ILE A 141 37.52 -68.61 -76.74
CA ILE A 141 36.20 -68.26 -76.15
C ILE A 141 35.99 -69.00 -74.81
N GLY A 142 35.75 -68.28 -73.70
CA GLY A 142 35.50 -68.86 -72.36
C GLY A 142 34.01 -69.07 -72.01
N LEU A 143 33.41 -70.18 -72.44
CA LEU A 143 31.96 -70.47 -72.30
C LEU A 143 31.51 -70.90 -70.90
N ASP A 144 32.29 -71.73 -70.20
CA ASP A 144 31.89 -72.35 -68.94
C ASP A 144 31.70 -71.34 -67.80
N LYS A 145 32.51 -70.27 -67.82
CA LYS A 145 32.48 -69.19 -66.82
C LYS A 145 31.18 -68.39 -66.87
N VAL A 146 30.63 -68.17 -68.08
CA VAL A 146 29.38 -67.42 -68.28
C VAL A 146 28.16 -68.23 -67.82
N SER A 147 28.18 -69.55 -68.02
CA SER A 147 27.09 -70.43 -67.56
C SER A 147 27.00 -70.52 -66.03
N ALA A 148 28.13 -70.55 -65.33
CA ALA A 148 28.17 -70.59 -63.86
C ALA A 148 27.60 -69.31 -63.20
N GLU A 149 27.99 -68.13 -63.69
CA GLU A 149 27.53 -66.83 -63.16
C GLU A 149 26.00 -66.65 -63.27
N ASN A 150 25.39 -67.15 -64.35
CA ASN A 150 23.94 -67.06 -64.57
C ASN A 150 23.12 -67.94 -63.60
N MET A 151 23.69 -69.05 -63.12
CA MET A 151 22.99 -69.96 -62.21
C MET A 151 22.95 -69.40 -60.78
N GLU A 152 24.05 -68.81 -60.30
CA GLU A 152 24.10 -68.13 -58.99
C GLU A 152 23.10 -66.96 -58.90
N LEU A 153 22.94 -66.20 -59.99
CA LEU A 153 22.01 -65.06 -60.03
C LEU A 153 20.55 -65.48 -59.81
N LYS A 154 20.13 -66.62 -60.39
CA LYS A 154 18.75 -67.12 -60.28
C LYS A 154 18.41 -67.53 -58.85
N GLU A 155 19.33 -68.16 -58.12
CA GLU A 155 19.11 -68.58 -56.73
C GLU A 155 19.01 -67.38 -55.77
N ALA A 156 19.82 -66.35 -55.98
CA ALA A 156 19.80 -65.13 -55.16
C ALA A 156 18.45 -64.38 -55.23
N ILE A 157 17.84 -64.29 -56.42
CA ILE A 157 16.54 -63.65 -56.63
C ILE A 157 15.43 -64.37 -55.85
N LYS A 158 15.44 -65.71 -55.86
CA LYS A 158 14.41 -66.51 -55.17
C LYS A 158 14.46 -66.30 -53.65
N ARG A 159 15.64 -66.25 -53.04
CA ARG A 159 15.80 -65.95 -51.60
C ARG A 159 15.30 -64.54 -51.25
N ARG A 160 15.68 -63.53 -52.03
CA ARG A 160 15.26 -62.14 -51.77
C ARG A 160 13.75 -61.94 -51.84
N THR A 161 13.07 -62.66 -52.72
CA THR A 161 11.61 -62.53 -52.91
C THR A 161 10.85 -62.97 -51.66
N ILE A 162 11.22 -64.11 -51.06
CA ILE A 162 10.61 -64.61 -49.81
C ILE A 162 10.89 -63.67 -48.63
N GLU A 163 12.11 -63.14 -48.54
CA GLU A 163 12.47 -62.17 -47.49
C GLU A 163 11.68 -60.86 -47.62
N LEU A 164 11.45 -60.38 -48.85
CA LEU A 164 10.65 -59.19 -49.14
C LEU A 164 9.17 -59.38 -48.78
N GLU A 165 8.58 -60.54 -49.08
CA GLU A 165 7.18 -60.83 -48.73
C GLU A 165 6.97 -60.87 -47.21
N SER A 166 7.89 -61.51 -46.47
CA SER A 166 7.85 -61.52 -45.00
C SER A 166 8.04 -60.12 -44.40
N LYS A 167 8.98 -59.33 -44.94
CA LYS A 167 9.17 -57.93 -44.51
C LYS A 167 7.96 -57.06 -44.83
N ASN A 168 7.31 -57.23 -45.98
CA ASN A 168 6.10 -56.49 -46.33
C ASN A 168 4.96 -56.81 -45.36
N ARG A 169 4.76 -58.09 -45.00
CA ARG A 169 3.74 -58.49 -44.02
C ARG A 169 3.99 -57.90 -42.64
N GLU A 170 5.25 -57.87 -42.20
CA GLU A 170 5.63 -57.25 -40.92
C GLU A 170 5.42 -55.72 -40.93
N LEU A 171 5.71 -55.06 -42.05
CA LEU A 171 5.44 -53.62 -42.24
C LEU A 171 3.94 -53.29 -42.19
N GLU A 172 3.07 -54.14 -42.75
CA GLU A 172 1.62 -53.98 -42.66
C GLU A 172 1.13 -54.02 -41.20
N ILE A 173 1.63 -54.97 -40.42
CA ILE A 173 1.28 -55.11 -38.99
C ILE A 173 1.75 -53.89 -38.20
N GLU A 174 2.99 -53.44 -38.39
CA GLU A 174 3.49 -52.26 -37.66
C GLU A 174 2.77 -50.97 -38.09
N ALA A 175 2.43 -50.81 -39.38
CA ALA A 175 1.64 -49.68 -39.84
C ALA A 175 0.23 -49.66 -39.23
N ALA A 176 -0.37 -50.84 -39.00
CA ALA A 176 -1.66 -50.95 -38.32
C ALA A 176 -1.56 -50.57 -36.84
N LEU A 177 -0.53 -51.05 -36.13
CA LEU A 177 -0.26 -50.68 -34.73
C LEU A 177 0.01 -49.17 -34.57
N GLU A 178 0.75 -48.57 -35.51
CA GLU A 178 1.06 -47.14 -35.48
C GLU A 178 -0.18 -46.26 -35.70
N ARG A 179 -1.12 -46.68 -36.55
CA ARG A 179 -2.42 -45.99 -36.69
C ARG A 179 -3.22 -45.97 -35.40
N VAL A 180 -3.20 -47.08 -34.65
CA VAL A 180 -3.84 -47.15 -33.33
C VAL A 180 -3.13 -46.20 -32.35
N ARG A 181 -1.79 -46.26 -32.25
CA ARG A 181 -1.01 -45.34 -31.40
C ARG A 181 -1.28 -43.87 -31.73
N SER A 182 -1.36 -43.52 -33.02
CA SER A 182 -1.68 -42.17 -33.47
C SER A 182 -3.08 -41.73 -33.02
N CYS A 183 -4.09 -42.61 -33.09
CA CYS A 183 -5.43 -42.32 -32.61
C CYS A 183 -5.45 -42.13 -31.08
N THR A 184 -4.72 -42.98 -30.35
CA THR A 184 -4.53 -42.86 -28.89
C THR A 184 -3.91 -41.53 -28.50
N MET A 185 -2.89 -41.07 -29.23
CA MET A 185 -2.25 -39.78 -28.97
C MET A 185 -3.17 -38.59 -29.29
N ALA A 186 -4.12 -38.75 -30.21
CA ALA A 186 -5.08 -37.72 -30.59
C ALA A 186 -6.27 -37.58 -29.62
N MET A 187 -6.44 -38.52 -28.67
CA MET A 187 -7.51 -38.46 -27.67
C MET A 187 -7.45 -37.16 -26.85
N GLN A 188 -8.57 -36.45 -26.77
CA GLN A 188 -8.72 -35.21 -25.98
C GLN A 188 -9.71 -35.35 -24.82
N LYS A 189 -10.72 -36.21 -24.98
CA LYS A 189 -11.77 -36.44 -23.99
C LYS A 189 -11.87 -37.92 -23.65
N SER A 190 -12.33 -38.22 -22.45
CA SER A 190 -12.48 -39.61 -21.99
C SER A 190 -13.42 -40.44 -22.89
N LYS A 191 -14.41 -39.80 -23.54
CA LYS A 191 -15.30 -40.45 -24.51
C LYS A 191 -14.62 -40.94 -25.81
N ASP A 192 -13.43 -40.42 -26.14
CA ASP A 192 -12.72 -40.73 -27.40
C ASP A 192 -12.17 -42.17 -27.39
N LEU A 193 -12.13 -42.84 -26.23
CA LEU A 193 -11.70 -44.24 -26.10
C LEU A 193 -12.47 -45.17 -27.04
N GLN A 194 -13.78 -44.92 -27.24
CA GLN A 194 -14.62 -45.72 -28.12
C GLN A 194 -14.15 -45.67 -29.58
N GLU A 195 -13.66 -44.51 -30.03
CA GLU A 195 -13.15 -44.36 -31.39
C GLU A 195 -11.88 -45.18 -31.60
N VAL A 196 -11.01 -45.24 -30.58
CA VAL A 196 -9.81 -46.09 -30.63
C VAL A 196 -10.15 -47.58 -30.71
N VAL A 197 -11.16 -48.04 -29.95
CA VAL A 197 -11.64 -49.44 -30.02
C VAL A 197 -12.13 -49.77 -31.44
N LYS A 198 -12.86 -48.84 -32.07
CA LYS A 198 -13.33 -48.99 -33.45
C LYS A 198 -12.17 -49.05 -34.45
N VAL A 199 -11.17 -48.18 -34.32
CA VAL A 199 -9.98 -48.20 -35.19
C VAL A 199 -9.26 -49.54 -35.12
N ILE A 200 -9.16 -50.15 -33.93
CA ILE A 200 -8.52 -51.47 -33.77
C ILE A 200 -9.29 -52.55 -34.53
N PHE A 201 -10.60 -52.58 -34.38
CA PHE A 201 -11.45 -53.51 -35.12
C PHE A 201 -11.23 -53.38 -36.64
N ASP A 202 -11.22 -52.15 -37.16
CA ASP A 202 -10.95 -51.88 -38.58
C ASP A 202 -9.54 -52.32 -39.00
N GLN A 203 -8.52 -52.13 -38.14
CA GLN A 203 -7.15 -52.56 -38.42
C GLN A 203 -6.98 -54.08 -38.44
N LEU A 204 -7.63 -54.80 -37.52
CA LEU A 204 -7.60 -56.26 -37.49
C LEU A 204 -8.24 -56.83 -38.77
N ALA A 205 -9.35 -56.24 -39.23
CA ALA A 205 -9.99 -56.62 -40.48
C ALA A 205 -9.08 -56.36 -41.71
N LEU A 206 -8.37 -55.22 -41.76
CA LEU A 206 -7.41 -54.91 -42.83
C LEU A 206 -6.22 -55.90 -42.86
N LEU A 207 -5.82 -56.41 -41.71
CA LEU A 207 -4.80 -57.47 -41.60
C LEU A 207 -5.34 -58.85 -41.99
N LYS A 208 -6.59 -58.96 -42.44
CA LYS A 208 -7.30 -60.20 -42.80
C LYS A 208 -7.52 -61.15 -41.62
N ILE A 209 -7.59 -60.61 -40.40
CA ILE A 209 -7.99 -61.36 -39.21
C ILE A 209 -9.52 -61.35 -39.16
N ASN A 210 -10.16 -62.51 -39.26
CA ASN A 210 -11.62 -62.61 -39.34
C ASN A 210 -12.29 -62.51 -37.96
N ALA A 211 -12.13 -61.35 -37.32
CA ALA A 211 -12.83 -61.02 -36.08
C ALA A 211 -14.20 -60.42 -36.40
N GLU A 212 -15.26 -61.02 -35.85
CA GLU A 212 -16.61 -60.49 -36.02
C GLU A 212 -16.90 -59.45 -34.94
N HIS A 213 -16.43 -59.63 -33.71
CA HIS A 213 -16.28 -58.55 -32.72
C HIS A 213 -14.86 -58.43 -32.19
N ALA A 214 -14.51 -57.21 -31.80
CA ALA A 214 -13.37 -56.92 -30.95
C ALA A 214 -13.79 -55.97 -29.84
N GLY A 215 -13.22 -56.15 -28.66
CA GLY A 215 -13.54 -55.29 -27.54
C GLY A 215 -12.48 -55.29 -26.46
N ILE A 216 -12.61 -54.32 -25.57
CA ILE A 216 -11.82 -54.26 -24.35
C ILE A 216 -12.71 -54.46 -23.16
N VAL A 217 -12.18 -55.20 -22.19
CA VAL A 217 -12.79 -55.46 -20.91
C VAL A 217 -11.92 -54.91 -19.79
N VAL A 218 -12.57 -54.25 -18.84
CA VAL A 218 -11.95 -53.74 -17.62
C VAL A 218 -12.77 -54.19 -16.43
N GLU A 219 -12.08 -54.64 -15.38
CA GLU A 219 -12.68 -54.99 -14.10
C GLU A 219 -12.98 -53.72 -13.29
N TYR A 220 -14.23 -53.53 -12.90
CA TYR A 220 -14.65 -52.49 -11.95
C TYR A 220 -14.89 -53.10 -10.57
N GLU A 221 -13.78 -53.24 -9.84
CA GLU A 221 -13.70 -53.85 -8.50
C GLU A 221 -14.73 -53.35 -7.47
N PRO A 222 -15.07 -52.05 -7.36
CA PRO A 222 -15.98 -51.57 -6.31
C PRO A 222 -17.37 -52.21 -6.33
N LYS A 223 -17.84 -52.66 -7.50
CA LYS A 223 -19.16 -53.31 -7.67
C LYS A 223 -19.08 -54.74 -8.20
N LYS A 224 -17.88 -55.25 -8.51
CA LYS A 224 -17.66 -56.50 -9.24
C LYS A 224 -18.41 -56.53 -10.58
N ASP A 225 -18.27 -55.45 -11.33
CA ASP A 225 -18.81 -55.32 -12.69
C ASP A 225 -17.69 -55.40 -13.71
N TRP A 226 -17.99 -55.93 -14.89
CA TRP A 226 -17.22 -55.78 -16.10
C TRP A 226 -17.65 -54.55 -16.88
N HIS A 227 -16.69 -53.75 -17.32
CA HIS A 227 -16.89 -52.70 -18.30
C HIS A 227 -16.32 -53.14 -19.65
N PHE A 228 -17.21 -53.32 -20.62
CA PHE A 228 -16.85 -53.65 -22.00
C PHE A 228 -16.97 -52.42 -22.88
N TRP A 229 -15.95 -52.18 -23.71
CA TRP A 229 -16.03 -51.29 -24.87
C TRP A 229 -15.96 -52.16 -26.11
N VAL A 230 -17.03 -52.14 -26.91
CA VAL A 230 -17.21 -53.09 -28.01
C VAL A 230 -17.21 -52.33 -29.33
N ALA A 231 -16.46 -52.86 -30.31
CA ALA A 231 -16.54 -52.46 -31.70
C ALA A 231 -17.04 -53.66 -32.51
N GLU A 232 -18.17 -53.47 -33.18
CA GLU A 232 -18.87 -54.54 -33.85
C GLU A 232 -19.72 -54.07 -35.04
N THR A 233 -20.43 -55.02 -35.67
CA THR A 233 -21.21 -54.78 -36.89
C THR A 233 -22.73 -54.85 -36.69
N GLN A 234 -23.21 -55.37 -35.56
CA GLN A 234 -24.60 -55.26 -35.11
C GLN A 234 -24.78 -53.99 -34.25
N ASP A 235 -26.01 -53.55 -34.02
CA ASP A 235 -26.31 -52.29 -33.31
C ASP A 235 -26.32 -52.50 -31.78
N ILE A 236 -25.16 -52.74 -31.14
CA ILE A 236 -25.02 -52.82 -29.67
C ILE A 236 -24.42 -51.53 -29.09
N PRO A 237 -24.76 -51.16 -27.84
CA PRO A 237 -24.11 -50.04 -27.18
C PRO A 237 -22.60 -50.14 -27.15
N ALA A 238 -21.94 -49.03 -27.52
CA ALA A 238 -20.50 -48.85 -27.50
C ALA A 238 -19.83 -49.26 -26.19
N LYS A 239 -20.47 -48.97 -25.05
CA LYS A 239 -20.03 -49.37 -23.71
C LYS A 239 -21.11 -50.17 -23.01
N ILE A 240 -20.74 -51.31 -22.47
CA ILE A 240 -21.64 -52.22 -21.75
C ILE A 240 -21.10 -52.42 -20.34
N THR A 241 -21.98 -52.40 -19.33
CA THR A 241 -21.63 -52.77 -17.95
C THR A 241 -22.41 -54.01 -17.57
N VAL A 242 -21.70 -55.08 -17.22
CA VAL A 242 -22.30 -56.39 -16.87
C VAL A 242 -21.76 -56.81 -15.51
N PRO A 243 -22.59 -57.28 -14.56
CA PRO A 243 -22.07 -57.83 -13.32
C PRO A 243 -21.22 -59.09 -13.56
N TYR A 244 -20.44 -59.52 -12.58
CA TYR A 244 -19.73 -60.81 -12.65
C TYR A 244 -20.74 -61.97 -12.65
N LEU A 245 -20.79 -62.77 -13.73
CA LEU A 245 -21.83 -63.80 -13.96
C LEU A 245 -21.33 -65.24 -13.82
N ASP A 246 -20.05 -65.45 -13.49
CA ASP A 246 -19.40 -66.77 -13.37
C ASP A 246 -19.50 -67.61 -14.65
N LEU A 247 -19.46 -66.95 -15.81
CA LEU A 247 -19.43 -67.60 -17.11
C LEU A 247 -18.10 -68.33 -17.36
N VAL A 248 -18.06 -69.24 -18.34
CA VAL A 248 -16.81 -69.94 -18.72
C VAL A 248 -15.66 -68.96 -19.01
N TRP A 249 -15.97 -67.83 -19.67
CA TRP A 249 -15.00 -66.78 -19.94
C TRP A 249 -14.56 -66.04 -18.66
N ASP A 250 -15.48 -65.74 -17.74
CA ASP A 250 -15.20 -65.10 -16.44
C ASP A 250 -14.20 -65.92 -15.60
N GLN A 251 -14.44 -67.23 -15.56
CA GLN A 251 -13.57 -68.19 -14.86
C GLN A 251 -12.18 -68.26 -15.48
N GLN A 252 -12.11 -68.33 -16.82
CA GLN A 252 -10.84 -68.36 -17.56
C GLN A 252 -10.06 -67.06 -17.41
N PHE A 253 -10.73 -65.91 -17.43
CA PHE A 253 -10.10 -64.60 -17.23
C PHE A 253 -9.51 -64.50 -15.81
N THR A 254 -10.30 -64.85 -14.79
CA THR A 254 -9.86 -64.83 -13.38
C THR A 254 -8.72 -65.82 -13.12
N GLU A 255 -8.79 -67.02 -13.69
CA GLU A 255 -7.71 -68.01 -13.62
C GLU A 255 -6.43 -67.49 -14.29
N ALA A 256 -6.56 -66.94 -15.50
CA ALA A 256 -5.43 -66.40 -16.24
C ALA A 256 -4.75 -65.25 -15.48
N LYS A 257 -5.51 -64.32 -14.90
CA LYS A 257 -5.00 -63.23 -14.06
C LYS A 257 -4.32 -63.77 -12.79
N LYS A 258 -4.92 -64.76 -12.11
CA LYS A 258 -4.36 -65.40 -10.90
C LYS A 258 -3.02 -66.09 -11.14
N TYR A 259 -2.85 -66.75 -12.29
CA TYR A 259 -1.63 -67.48 -12.66
C TYR A 259 -0.67 -66.69 -13.56
N GLY A 260 -0.97 -65.42 -13.84
CA GLY A 260 -0.12 -64.55 -14.68
C GLY A 260 -0.04 -64.98 -16.15
N LYS A 261 -1.06 -65.67 -16.67
CA LYS A 261 -1.16 -66.02 -18.10
C LYS A 261 -1.63 -64.79 -18.88
N GLN A 262 -0.82 -64.34 -19.84
CA GLN A 262 -1.12 -63.17 -20.69
C GLN A 262 -2.08 -63.46 -21.84
N PHE A 263 -2.47 -64.71 -22.04
CA PHE A 263 -3.33 -65.11 -23.16
C PHE A 263 -4.09 -66.39 -22.85
N PHE A 264 -5.36 -66.45 -23.26
CA PHE A 264 -6.16 -67.66 -23.28
C PHE A 264 -7.19 -67.64 -24.42
N THR A 265 -7.70 -68.82 -24.76
CA THR A 265 -8.74 -68.99 -25.78
C THR A 265 -9.94 -69.69 -25.20
N THR A 266 -11.13 -69.20 -25.51
CA THR A 266 -12.41 -69.83 -25.18
C THR A 266 -13.02 -70.39 -26.45
N LEU A 267 -13.40 -71.66 -26.45
CA LEU A 267 -14.07 -72.30 -27.57
C LEU A 267 -15.34 -72.97 -27.07
N LEU A 268 -16.48 -72.52 -27.58
CA LEU A 268 -17.80 -73.04 -27.23
C LEU A 268 -18.49 -73.55 -28.49
N ASN A 269 -19.01 -74.77 -28.42
CA ASN A 269 -19.88 -75.30 -29.47
C ASN A 269 -21.27 -74.62 -29.43
N PHE A 270 -22.15 -74.97 -30.38
CA PHE A 270 -23.49 -74.36 -30.49
C PHE A 270 -24.29 -74.35 -29.17
N GLU A 271 -24.32 -75.48 -28.44
CA GLU A 271 -25.10 -75.63 -27.20
C GLU A 271 -24.48 -74.82 -26.05
N GLU A 272 -23.15 -74.93 -25.88
CA GLU A 272 -22.40 -74.20 -24.85
C GLU A 272 -22.49 -72.68 -25.04
N LYS A 273 -22.38 -72.22 -26.29
CA LYS A 273 -22.50 -70.81 -26.67
C LYS A 273 -23.91 -70.27 -26.42
N ASN A 274 -24.95 -71.04 -26.73
CA ASN A 274 -26.32 -70.60 -26.45
C ASN A 274 -26.57 -70.45 -24.95
N SER A 275 -26.09 -71.40 -24.13
CA SER A 275 -26.16 -71.28 -22.68
C SER A 275 -25.41 -70.05 -22.16
N PHE A 276 -24.23 -69.74 -22.72
CA PHE A 276 -23.47 -68.53 -22.39
C PHE A 276 -24.27 -67.24 -22.69
N TYR A 277 -24.85 -67.11 -23.89
CA TYR A 277 -25.58 -65.91 -24.29
C TYR A 277 -26.96 -65.77 -23.63
N GLU A 278 -27.64 -66.87 -23.30
CA GLU A 278 -28.92 -66.83 -22.54
C GLU A 278 -28.75 -66.17 -21.17
N ILE A 279 -27.58 -66.36 -20.54
CA ILE A 279 -27.23 -65.75 -19.25
C ILE A 279 -26.74 -64.31 -19.44
N LEU A 280 -25.92 -64.03 -20.46
CA LEU A 280 -25.30 -62.71 -20.67
C LEU A 280 -26.28 -61.64 -21.19
N LEU A 281 -27.08 -61.96 -22.22
CA LEU A 281 -27.89 -60.96 -22.95
C LEU A 281 -28.95 -60.23 -22.11
N PRO A 282 -29.58 -60.81 -21.06
CA PRO A 282 -30.49 -60.07 -20.17
C PRO A 282 -29.84 -58.90 -19.41
N HIS A 283 -28.52 -58.90 -19.24
CA HIS A 283 -27.79 -57.87 -18.50
C HIS A 283 -27.24 -56.73 -19.38
N ILE A 284 -27.49 -56.76 -20.69
CA ILE A 284 -27.06 -55.74 -21.63
C ILE A 284 -28.22 -54.78 -21.91
N GLU A 285 -28.17 -53.58 -21.33
CA GLU A 285 -29.17 -52.52 -21.59
C GLU A 285 -29.10 -52.04 -23.05
N GLY A 286 -30.24 -51.75 -23.68
CA GLY A 286 -30.29 -51.20 -25.05
C GLY A 286 -30.10 -52.22 -26.19
N LEU A 287 -30.04 -53.52 -25.91
CA LEU A 287 -29.90 -54.58 -26.91
C LEU A 287 -31.17 -54.74 -27.77
N THR A 288 -31.01 -54.78 -29.11
CA THR A 288 -32.13 -55.03 -30.03
C THR A 288 -32.51 -56.53 -30.12
N GLU A 289 -33.79 -56.81 -30.38
CA GLU A 289 -34.28 -58.19 -30.63
C GLU A 289 -33.59 -58.86 -31.83
N LYS A 290 -33.17 -58.07 -32.82
CA LYS A 290 -32.40 -58.54 -33.98
C LYS A 290 -31.02 -59.06 -33.55
N ALA A 291 -30.31 -58.31 -32.72
CA ALA A 291 -29.02 -58.72 -32.18
C ALA A 291 -29.16 -59.98 -31.29
N ARG A 292 -30.15 -60.00 -30.39
CA ARG A 292 -30.44 -61.19 -29.54
C ARG A 292 -30.62 -62.47 -30.35
N ARG A 293 -31.41 -62.40 -31.44
CA ARG A 293 -31.63 -63.57 -32.32
C ARG A 293 -30.35 -63.99 -33.05
N PHE A 294 -29.55 -63.04 -33.52
CA PHE A 294 -28.29 -63.32 -34.23
C PHE A 294 -27.39 -64.22 -33.37
N TYR A 295 -27.04 -63.79 -32.16
CA TYR A 295 -26.16 -64.55 -31.24
C TYR A 295 -26.63 -65.99 -30.98
N LEU A 296 -27.94 -66.19 -30.78
CA LEU A 296 -28.50 -67.51 -30.49
C LEU A 296 -28.52 -68.45 -31.71
N THR A 297 -28.44 -67.90 -32.93
CA THR A 297 -28.46 -68.69 -34.18
C THR A 297 -27.08 -69.07 -34.72
N CYS A 298 -26.01 -68.43 -34.23
CA CYS A 298 -24.65 -68.70 -34.69
C CYS A 298 -24.15 -70.12 -34.39
N PRO A 299 -23.31 -70.74 -35.26
CA PRO A 299 -22.87 -72.13 -35.12
C PRO A 299 -21.92 -72.41 -33.94
N GLY A 300 -21.17 -71.43 -33.45
CA GLY A 300 -20.28 -71.59 -32.29
C GLY A 300 -19.73 -70.25 -31.80
N LEU A 301 -18.79 -70.27 -30.85
CA LEU A 301 -18.09 -69.08 -30.38
C LEU A 301 -16.61 -69.41 -30.13
N ALA A 302 -15.72 -68.68 -30.78
CA ALA A 302 -14.29 -68.72 -30.52
C ALA A 302 -13.82 -67.34 -30.07
N ILE A 303 -13.25 -67.25 -28.88
CA ILE A 303 -12.72 -66.00 -28.29
C ILE A 303 -11.22 -66.17 -28.06
N SER A 304 -10.43 -65.20 -28.48
CA SER A 304 -9.03 -65.07 -28.08
C SER A 304 -8.87 -63.81 -27.25
N THR A 305 -8.37 -63.97 -26.02
CA THR A 305 -8.26 -62.87 -25.05
C THR A 305 -6.80 -62.71 -24.63
N VAL A 306 -6.29 -61.50 -24.77
CA VAL A 306 -4.99 -61.05 -24.25
C VAL A 306 -5.25 -60.27 -22.97
N ILE A 307 -4.51 -60.59 -21.91
CA ILE A 307 -4.58 -59.89 -20.63
C ILE A 307 -3.31 -59.06 -20.47
N GLU A 308 -3.51 -57.75 -20.37
CA GLU A 308 -2.50 -56.78 -19.95
C GLU A 308 -2.78 -56.34 -18.52
N LYS A 309 -1.95 -55.43 -17.99
CA LYS A 309 -1.97 -55.04 -16.58
C LYS A 309 -3.35 -54.59 -16.07
N ASP A 310 -4.02 -53.71 -16.82
CA ASP A 310 -5.25 -53.05 -16.39
C ASP A 310 -6.46 -53.38 -17.30
N ILE A 311 -6.23 -54.06 -18.42
CA ILE A 311 -7.24 -54.33 -19.45
C ILE A 311 -7.11 -55.74 -20.03
N GLY A 312 -8.22 -56.29 -20.52
CA GLY A 312 -8.24 -57.42 -21.44
C GLY A 312 -8.64 -56.97 -22.84
N LEU A 313 -7.91 -57.38 -23.88
CA LEU A 313 -8.30 -57.20 -25.28
C LEU A 313 -8.77 -58.55 -25.83
N TYR A 314 -9.97 -58.60 -26.37
CA TYR A 314 -10.51 -59.83 -26.95
C TYR A 314 -10.98 -59.63 -28.39
N ILE A 315 -10.88 -60.71 -29.16
CA ILE A 315 -11.53 -60.87 -30.47
C ILE A 315 -12.37 -62.12 -30.46
N GLU A 316 -13.52 -62.09 -31.14
CA GLU A 316 -14.43 -63.22 -31.21
C GLU A 316 -14.98 -63.42 -32.61
N ASN A 317 -15.20 -64.69 -32.95
CA ASN A 317 -15.94 -65.08 -34.15
C ASN A 317 -17.01 -66.11 -33.79
N PHE A 318 -18.10 -66.05 -34.53
CA PHE A 318 -19.30 -66.84 -34.33
C PHE A 318 -19.34 -68.11 -35.17
N SER A 319 -18.26 -68.37 -35.92
CA SER A 319 -18.07 -69.63 -36.65
C SER A 319 -17.61 -70.78 -35.74
N GLY A 320 -17.08 -70.47 -34.56
CA GLY A 320 -16.46 -71.45 -33.66
C GLY A 320 -15.13 -71.99 -34.19
N ILE A 321 -14.46 -71.29 -35.12
CA ILE A 321 -13.15 -71.67 -35.64
C ILE A 321 -12.07 -70.96 -34.80
N PRO A 322 -11.12 -71.69 -34.18
CA PRO A 322 -10.02 -71.08 -33.44
C PRO A 322 -9.13 -70.22 -34.34
N TYR A 323 -8.71 -69.06 -33.83
CA TYR A 323 -7.71 -68.22 -34.49
C TYR A 323 -6.34 -68.92 -34.56
N SER A 324 -5.64 -68.71 -35.66
CA SER A 324 -4.30 -69.24 -35.90
C SER A 324 -3.26 -68.66 -34.94
N GLN A 325 -2.09 -69.32 -34.85
CA GLN A 325 -1.01 -68.84 -34.00
C GLN A 325 -0.52 -67.44 -34.42
N GLU A 326 -0.45 -67.15 -35.71
CA GLU A 326 -0.04 -65.83 -36.24
C GLU A 326 -1.05 -64.73 -35.82
N GLU A 327 -2.36 -64.99 -35.98
CA GLU A 327 -3.42 -64.05 -35.60
C GLU A 327 -3.38 -63.74 -34.09
N ASN A 328 -3.13 -64.76 -33.26
CA ASN A 328 -3.01 -64.60 -31.82
C ASN A 328 -1.75 -63.82 -31.41
N GLU A 329 -0.63 -63.98 -32.11
CA GLU A 329 0.57 -63.16 -31.86
C GLU A 329 0.38 -61.69 -32.28
N ILE A 330 -0.37 -61.44 -33.36
CA ILE A 330 -0.75 -60.07 -33.75
C ILE A 330 -1.65 -59.47 -32.66
N LEU A 331 -2.65 -60.19 -32.17
CA LEU A 331 -3.54 -59.72 -31.10
C LEU A 331 -2.76 -59.33 -29.83
N LYS A 332 -1.76 -60.11 -29.43
CA LYS A 332 -0.88 -59.79 -28.29
C LYS A 332 -0.15 -58.46 -28.47
N ARG A 333 0.27 -58.11 -29.70
CA ARG A 333 0.89 -56.81 -29.99
C ARG A 333 -0.11 -55.66 -29.88
N PHE A 334 -1.34 -55.85 -30.34
CA PHE A 334 -2.42 -54.87 -30.15
C PHE A 334 -2.77 -54.68 -28.66
N GLY A 335 -2.75 -55.76 -27.86
CA GLY A 335 -2.95 -55.71 -26.40
C GLY A 335 -2.00 -54.70 -25.73
N LYS A 336 -0.70 -54.77 -26.03
CA LYS A 336 0.31 -53.84 -25.49
C LYS A 336 0.06 -52.38 -25.86
N VAL A 337 -0.33 -52.10 -27.10
CA VAL A 337 -0.67 -50.73 -27.54
C VAL A 337 -1.93 -50.24 -26.85
N PHE A 338 -2.90 -51.12 -26.60
CA PHE A 338 -4.12 -50.73 -25.92
C PHE A 338 -3.94 -50.47 -24.44
N GLN A 339 -3.07 -51.22 -23.75
CA GLN A 339 -2.71 -50.90 -22.37
C GLN A 339 -2.25 -49.44 -22.23
N GLN A 340 -1.45 -48.93 -23.20
CA GLN A 340 -1.06 -47.52 -23.24
C GLN A 340 -2.25 -46.57 -23.48
N THR A 341 -3.20 -46.99 -24.32
CA THR A 341 -4.44 -46.25 -24.61
C THR A 341 -5.32 -46.12 -23.37
N TYR A 342 -5.48 -47.19 -22.62
CA TYR A 342 -6.26 -47.17 -21.39
C TYR A 342 -5.59 -46.34 -20.28
N THR A 343 -4.26 -46.40 -20.16
CA THR A 343 -3.53 -45.50 -19.28
C THR A 343 -3.78 -44.03 -19.64
N ARG A 344 -3.73 -43.68 -20.94
CA ARG A 344 -4.05 -42.32 -21.42
C ARG A 344 -5.48 -41.91 -21.12
N TYR A 345 -6.44 -42.83 -21.25
CA TYR A 345 -7.84 -42.58 -20.88
C TYR A 345 -7.99 -42.24 -19.38
N LEU A 346 -7.33 -42.99 -18.50
CA LEU A 346 -7.34 -42.70 -17.06
C LEU A 346 -6.69 -41.35 -16.75
N ASP A 347 -5.58 -41.01 -17.42
CA ASP A 347 -4.92 -39.71 -17.28
C ASP A 347 -5.84 -38.56 -17.72
N ILE A 348 -6.58 -38.73 -18.83
CA ILE A 348 -7.55 -37.74 -19.32
C ILE A 348 -8.72 -37.61 -18.33
N GLN A 349 -9.27 -38.70 -17.80
CA GLN A 349 -10.34 -38.62 -16.79
C GLN A 349 -9.88 -37.89 -15.52
N LYS A 350 -8.65 -38.16 -15.08
CA LYS A 350 -8.05 -37.45 -13.94
C LYS A 350 -7.87 -35.97 -14.25
N ALA A 351 -7.41 -35.62 -15.46
CA ALA A 351 -7.25 -34.25 -15.90
C ALA A 351 -8.59 -33.50 -16.03
N GLU A 352 -9.64 -34.14 -16.55
CA GLU A 352 -11.00 -33.59 -16.64
C GLU A 352 -11.58 -33.31 -15.24
N ALA A 353 -11.43 -34.27 -14.30
CA ALA A 353 -11.85 -34.08 -12.91
C ALA A 353 -11.06 -32.95 -12.22
N GLN A 354 -9.74 -32.90 -12.41
CA GLN A 354 -8.89 -31.85 -11.85
C GLN A 354 -9.22 -30.47 -12.46
N ALA A 355 -9.54 -30.39 -13.75
CA ALA A 355 -9.95 -29.16 -14.40
C ALA A 355 -11.29 -28.66 -13.84
N ARG A 356 -12.27 -29.55 -13.60
CA ARG A 356 -13.55 -29.19 -12.97
C ARG A 356 -13.36 -28.71 -11.53
N GLU A 357 -12.51 -29.38 -10.74
CA GLU A 357 -12.20 -28.94 -9.38
C GLU A 357 -11.48 -27.57 -9.37
N SER A 358 -10.56 -27.36 -10.31
CA SER A 358 -9.87 -26.07 -10.48
C SER A 358 -10.84 -24.94 -10.85
N GLN A 359 -11.87 -25.22 -11.67
CA GLN A 359 -12.92 -24.26 -11.98
C GLN A 359 -13.74 -23.88 -10.74
N ILE A 360 -14.08 -24.87 -9.88
CA ILE A 360 -14.81 -24.64 -8.62
C ILE A 360 -13.98 -23.77 -7.67
N GLU A 361 -12.69 -24.09 -7.48
CA GLU A 361 -11.80 -23.27 -6.64
C GLU A 361 -11.61 -21.86 -7.21
N ALA A 362 -11.42 -21.70 -8.52
CA ALA A 362 -11.32 -20.39 -9.15
C ALA A 362 -12.60 -19.56 -9.04
N ALA A 363 -13.77 -20.20 -8.97
CA ALA A 363 -15.05 -19.56 -8.73
C ALA A 363 -15.19 -19.11 -7.26
N LEU A 364 -14.86 -19.99 -6.31
CA LEU A 364 -14.83 -19.67 -4.88
C LEU A 364 -13.87 -18.52 -4.56
N GLU A 365 -12.68 -18.52 -5.16
CA GLU A 365 -11.67 -17.49 -4.92
C GLU A 365 -12.06 -16.13 -5.49
N ARG A 366 -12.74 -16.09 -6.64
CA ARG A 366 -13.30 -14.83 -7.18
C ARG A 366 -14.34 -14.22 -6.24
N VAL A 367 -15.17 -15.05 -5.62
CA VAL A 367 -16.15 -14.59 -4.62
C VAL A 367 -15.44 -14.12 -3.34
N ARG A 368 -14.46 -14.87 -2.82
CA ARG A 368 -13.65 -14.45 -1.65
C ARG A 368 -12.95 -13.12 -1.92
N SER A 369 -12.32 -12.98 -3.08
CA SER A 369 -11.61 -11.77 -3.49
C SER A 369 -12.55 -10.56 -3.53
N ARG A 370 -13.74 -10.69 -4.15
CA ARG A 370 -14.73 -9.59 -4.14
C ARG A 370 -15.17 -9.22 -2.73
N SER A 371 -15.33 -10.21 -1.86
CA SER A 371 -15.75 -10.02 -0.46
C SER A 371 -14.69 -9.28 0.36
N LEU A 372 -13.41 -9.63 0.17
CA LEU A 372 -12.28 -8.92 0.78
C LEU A 372 -12.12 -7.50 0.25
N ALA A 373 -12.48 -7.27 -1.02
CA ALA A 373 -12.43 -5.96 -1.68
C ALA A 373 -13.60 -5.02 -1.31
N MET A 374 -14.55 -5.45 -0.47
CA MET A 374 -15.63 -4.58 0.02
C MET A 374 -15.04 -3.50 0.93
N HIS A 375 -15.35 -2.24 0.62
CA HIS A 375 -14.95 -1.07 1.42
C HIS A 375 -16.12 -0.45 2.17
N LYS A 376 -17.34 -0.68 1.70
CA LYS A 376 -18.56 -0.22 2.35
C LYS A 376 -19.58 -1.33 2.53
N SER A 377 -20.44 -1.17 3.52
CA SER A 377 -21.51 -2.11 3.82
C SER A 377 -22.53 -2.25 2.66
N GLU A 378 -22.72 -1.20 1.85
CA GLU A 378 -23.62 -1.20 0.67
C GLU A 378 -23.20 -2.18 -0.45
N GLU A 379 -21.93 -2.61 -0.49
CA GLU A 379 -21.39 -3.49 -1.54
C GLU A 379 -21.79 -4.97 -1.39
N LEU A 380 -22.51 -5.34 -0.31
CA LEU A 380 -22.94 -6.73 -0.07
C LEU A 380 -23.82 -7.26 -1.22
N ALA A 381 -24.67 -6.42 -1.79
CA ALA A 381 -25.54 -6.79 -2.91
C ALA A 381 -24.74 -7.24 -4.14
N ASP A 382 -23.61 -6.58 -4.43
CA ASP A 382 -22.74 -6.95 -5.55
C ASP A 382 -22.05 -8.29 -5.32
N ALA A 383 -21.61 -8.56 -4.09
CA ALA A 383 -20.97 -9.83 -3.71
C ALA A 383 -21.96 -11.00 -3.84
N ILE A 384 -23.20 -10.79 -3.42
CA ILE A 384 -24.33 -11.72 -3.61
C ILE A 384 -24.57 -12.01 -5.09
N GLY A 385 -24.63 -10.97 -5.92
CA GLY A 385 -24.82 -11.11 -7.37
C GLY A 385 -23.67 -11.87 -8.04
N LEU A 386 -22.42 -11.63 -7.62
CA LEU A 386 -21.27 -12.38 -8.12
C LEU A 386 -21.34 -13.86 -7.74
N LEU A 387 -21.72 -14.18 -6.49
CA LEU A 387 -21.84 -15.55 -6.01
C LEU A 387 -22.82 -16.35 -6.88
N GLN A 388 -23.99 -15.77 -7.17
CA GLN A 388 -24.99 -16.39 -8.04
C GLN A 388 -24.44 -16.67 -9.44
N ARG A 389 -23.74 -15.71 -10.07
CA ARG A 389 -23.17 -15.88 -11.42
C ARG A 389 -22.13 -16.99 -11.46
N GLU A 390 -21.34 -17.13 -10.41
CA GLU A 390 -20.34 -18.19 -10.31
C GLU A 390 -20.96 -19.58 -10.10
N LEU A 391 -22.06 -19.67 -9.33
CA LEU A 391 -22.84 -20.91 -9.24
C LEU A 391 -23.48 -21.31 -10.58
N ALA A 392 -24.01 -20.33 -11.34
CA ALA A 392 -24.61 -20.59 -12.65
C ALA A 392 -23.59 -21.13 -13.68
N LYS A 393 -22.33 -20.65 -13.65
CA LYS A 393 -21.24 -21.15 -14.51
C LYS A 393 -20.86 -22.61 -14.23
N LEU A 394 -21.18 -23.13 -13.04
CA LEU A 394 -20.92 -24.51 -12.64
C LEU A 394 -22.07 -25.47 -12.99
N GLU A 395 -22.92 -25.08 -13.97
CA GLU A 395 -24.02 -25.88 -14.54
C GLU A 395 -25.09 -26.29 -13.51
N PHE A 396 -25.35 -25.45 -12.51
CA PHE A 396 -26.55 -25.61 -11.69
C PHE A 396 -27.77 -25.13 -12.48
N ALA A 397 -28.78 -25.99 -12.62
CA ALA A 397 -30.12 -25.59 -13.07
C ALA A 397 -30.83 -24.90 -11.90
N LEU A 398 -30.62 -23.59 -11.75
CA LEU A 398 -31.16 -22.78 -10.65
C LEU A 398 -32.40 -22.02 -11.10
N ASP A 399 -33.51 -22.17 -10.39
CA ASP A 399 -34.68 -21.31 -10.57
C ASP A 399 -34.51 -19.97 -9.85
N ASN A 400 -33.83 -19.95 -8.69
CA ASN A 400 -33.40 -18.76 -7.94
C ASN A 400 -32.32 -19.13 -6.91
N CYS A 401 -31.50 -18.14 -6.51
CA CYS A 401 -30.57 -18.25 -5.39
C CYS A 401 -30.92 -17.20 -4.32
N ILE A 402 -31.12 -17.65 -3.09
CA ILE A 402 -31.58 -16.84 -1.97
C ILE A 402 -30.57 -16.93 -0.83
N PHE A 403 -30.18 -15.80 -0.26
CA PHE A 403 -29.29 -15.74 0.90
C PHE A 403 -30.12 -15.35 2.11
N TRP A 404 -30.17 -16.25 3.07
CA TRP A 404 -30.86 -16.02 4.33
C TRP A 404 -29.90 -15.35 5.30
N ILE A 405 -30.36 -14.29 5.94
CA ILE A 405 -29.77 -13.73 7.14
C ILE A 405 -30.83 -13.86 8.22
N ILE A 406 -30.57 -14.68 9.23
CA ILE A 406 -31.54 -15.03 10.27
C ILE A 406 -31.18 -14.29 11.55
N ASP A 407 -32.14 -13.56 12.09
CA ASP A 407 -32.08 -12.99 13.42
C ASP A 407 -32.75 -13.95 14.42
N LYS A 408 -31.94 -14.45 15.36
CA LYS A 408 -32.39 -15.39 16.38
C LYS A 408 -33.34 -14.75 17.39
N GLU A 409 -33.16 -13.47 17.71
CA GLU A 409 -33.86 -12.82 18.81
C GLU A 409 -35.27 -12.43 18.40
N SER A 410 -35.43 -11.90 17.19
CA SER A 410 -36.71 -11.51 16.63
C SER A 410 -37.48 -12.67 15.97
N LEU A 411 -36.81 -13.80 15.68
CA LEU A 411 -37.33 -14.90 14.84
C LEU A 411 -37.75 -14.42 13.45
N GLU A 412 -36.90 -13.59 12.83
CA GLU A 412 -37.12 -13.03 11.51
C GLU A 412 -35.92 -13.31 10.61
N ALA A 413 -36.12 -13.26 9.29
CA ALA A 413 -35.04 -13.38 8.33
C ALA A 413 -35.10 -12.29 7.27
N SER A 414 -33.93 -11.81 6.87
CA SER A 414 -33.75 -10.98 5.68
C SER A 414 -33.31 -11.89 4.53
N LEU A 415 -34.17 -12.05 3.53
CA LEU A 415 -33.92 -12.88 2.36
C LEU A 415 -33.42 -12.00 1.23
N TRP A 416 -32.15 -12.12 0.90
CA TRP A 416 -31.61 -11.51 -0.30
C TRP A 416 -31.85 -12.39 -1.49
N VAL A 417 -32.57 -11.87 -2.49
CA VAL A 417 -32.91 -12.62 -3.70
C VAL A 417 -32.08 -12.09 -4.85
N ALA A 418 -31.24 -12.96 -5.42
CA ALA A 418 -30.49 -12.66 -6.62
C ALA A 418 -31.33 -13.11 -7.85
N PRO A 419 -31.70 -12.19 -8.77
CA PRO A 419 -32.47 -12.55 -9.95
C PRO A 419 -31.66 -13.46 -10.89
N VAL A 420 -32.36 -14.35 -11.61
CA VAL A 420 -31.74 -15.34 -12.53
C VAL A 420 -31.04 -14.66 -13.72
N ASN A 421 -31.47 -13.45 -14.08
CA ASN A 421 -30.88 -12.63 -15.15
C ASN A 421 -30.38 -11.30 -14.55
N ASP A 422 -29.33 -10.69 -15.14
CA ASP A 422 -28.68 -9.42 -14.73
C ASP A 422 -29.59 -8.17 -14.85
N THR A 423 -30.91 -8.33 -14.74
CA THR A 423 -31.91 -7.28 -14.93
C THR A 423 -32.08 -6.36 -13.72
N TYR A 424 -31.72 -6.79 -12.50
CA TYR A 424 -31.84 -5.98 -11.26
C TYR A 424 -30.74 -6.31 -10.25
N LEU A 425 -30.40 -5.36 -9.36
CA LEU A 425 -29.51 -5.60 -8.21
C LEU A 425 -30.24 -6.49 -7.18
N PRO A 426 -29.53 -7.38 -6.45
CA PRO A 426 -30.14 -8.18 -5.39
C PRO A 426 -30.77 -7.28 -4.32
N GLU A 427 -32.04 -7.55 -4.00
CA GLU A 427 -32.78 -6.85 -2.95
C GLU A 427 -33.02 -7.77 -1.75
N SER A 428 -33.09 -7.15 -0.56
CA SER A 428 -33.39 -7.84 0.69
C SER A 428 -34.88 -7.69 1.04
N TYR A 429 -35.54 -8.81 1.31
CA TYR A 429 -36.93 -8.85 1.74
C TYR A 429 -37.02 -9.39 3.15
N HIS A 430 -37.68 -8.63 4.03
CA HIS A 430 -37.94 -9.03 5.39
C HIS A 430 -39.06 -10.08 5.46
N VAL A 431 -38.79 -11.18 6.15
CA VAL A 431 -39.67 -12.35 6.29
C VAL A 431 -39.66 -12.81 7.76
N PRO A 432 -40.72 -12.53 8.53
CA PRO A 432 -40.85 -13.07 9.88
C PRO A 432 -41.18 -14.57 9.85
N PHE A 433 -40.58 -15.35 10.76
CA PHE A 433 -40.90 -16.77 10.86
C PHE A 433 -42.29 -16.98 11.47
N THR A 434 -43.02 -17.93 10.90
CA THR A 434 -44.37 -18.27 11.34
C THR A 434 -44.49 -19.75 11.69
N ASN A 435 -45.65 -20.15 12.22
CA ASN A 435 -45.96 -21.54 12.54
C ASN A 435 -46.22 -22.42 11.30
N LEU A 436 -45.94 -21.95 10.07
CA LEU A 436 -46.02 -22.80 8.89
C LEU A 436 -44.92 -23.87 8.95
N PRO A 437 -45.21 -25.12 8.53
CA PRO A 437 -44.26 -26.23 8.61
C PRO A 437 -42.90 -25.93 7.96
N TYR A 438 -42.89 -25.23 6.82
CA TYR A 438 -41.66 -24.86 6.12
C TYR A 438 -40.71 -24.00 6.96
N PHE A 439 -41.20 -22.89 7.54
CA PHE A 439 -40.35 -21.98 8.33
C PHE A 439 -39.82 -22.64 9.61
N LYS A 440 -40.62 -23.53 10.23
CA LYS A 440 -40.18 -24.29 11.39
C LYS A 440 -39.01 -25.22 11.05
N GLU A 441 -39.13 -25.98 9.97
CA GLU A 441 -38.09 -26.92 9.52
C GLU A 441 -36.81 -26.18 9.06
N VAL A 442 -36.95 -25.02 8.42
CA VAL A 442 -35.81 -24.16 8.05
C VAL A 442 -35.09 -23.65 9.31
N PHE A 443 -35.82 -23.17 10.31
CA PHE A 443 -35.22 -22.69 11.56
C PHE A 443 -34.49 -23.80 12.32
N GLU A 444 -35.09 -24.99 12.43
CA GLU A 444 -34.45 -26.15 13.04
C GLU A 444 -33.19 -26.59 12.25
N GLY A 445 -33.25 -26.56 10.91
CA GLY A 445 -32.10 -26.84 10.05
C GLY A 445 -30.95 -25.85 10.24
N TRP A 446 -31.27 -24.57 10.42
CA TRP A 446 -30.29 -23.52 10.72
C TRP A 446 -29.67 -23.66 12.10
N GLU A 447 -30.48 -23.95 13.14
CA GLU A 447 -29.98 -24.15 14.51
C GLU A 447 -28.99 -25.32 14.57
N GLN A 448 -29.20 -26.34 13.74
CA GLN A 448 -28.30 -27.49 13.60
C GLN A 448 -27.10 -27.23 12.66
N ARG A 449 -27.09 -26.12 11.92
CA ARG A 449 -26.09 -25.75 10.90
C ARG A 449 -25.87 -26.86 9.87
N ASN A 450 -26.96 -27.46 9.38
CA ASN A 450 -26.86 -28.56 8.43
C ASN A 450 -26.32 -28.05 7.06
N PRO A 451 -25.16 -28.56 6.59
CA PRO A 451 -24.52 -28.05 5.37
C PRO A 451 -25.20 -28.50 4.07
N LYS A 452 -26.07 -29.51 4.12
CA LYS A 452 -26.78 -30.08 2.96
C LYS A 452 -28.25 -30.34 3.32
N TRP A 453 -28.91 -29.36 3.93
CA TRP A 453 -30.31 -29.50 4.34
C TRP A 453 -31.22 -29.47 3.11
N THR A 454 -32.15 -30.43 3.01
CA THR A 454 -33.08 -30.52 1.88
C THR A 454 -34.51 -30.65 2.38
N TYR A 455 -35.43 -29.95 1.73
CA TYR A 455 -36.86 -30.00 2.02
C TYR A 455 -37.67 -30.02 0.73
N VAL A 456 -38.75 -30.80 0.72
CA VAL A 456 -39.67 -30.88 -0.42
C VAL A 456 -40.92 -30.08 -0.11
N LEU A 457 -41.09 -28.96 -0.80
CA LEU A 457 -42.27 -28.11 -0.67
C LEU A 457 -43.27 -28.47 -1.77
N GLU A 458 -44.34 -29.16 -1.40
CA GLU A 458 -45.35 -29.64 -2.35
C GLU A 458 -46.79 -29.49 -1.81
N SER A 459 -47.76 -29.68 -2.71
CA SER A 459 -49.20 -29.79 -2.37
C SER A 459 -49.74 -28.55 -1.62
N GLU A 460 -50.57 -28.75 -0.59
CA GLU A 460 -51.24 -27.67 0.15
C GLU A 460 -50.27 -26.80 0.97
N ASN A 461 -49.16 -27.37 1.44
CA ASN A 461 -48.13 -26.63 2.19
C ASN A 461 -47.42 -25.60 1.32
N LYS A 462 -47.16 -25.92 0.04
CA LYS A 462 -46.58 -24.97 -0.91
C LYS A 462 -47.50 -23.76 -1.12
N LYS A 463 -48.77 -24.01 -1.44
CA LYS A 463 -49.76 -22.94 -1.68
C LYS A 463 -49.89 -21.99 -0.48
N ARG A 464 -49.98 -22.52 0.74
CA ARG A 464 -50.05 -21.72 1.98
C ARG A 464 -48.78 -20.89 2.21
N THR A 465 -47.62 -21.43 1.88
CA THR A 465 -46.32 -20.74 2.04
C THR A 465 -46.17 -19.60 1.02
N ASP A 466 -46.50 -19.86 -0.25
CA ASP A 466 -46.47 -18.85 -1.32
C ASP A 466 -47.46 -17.71 -1.02
N ASP A 467 -48.69 -18.03 -0.59
CA ASP A 467 -49.71 -17.04 -0.21
C ASP A 467 -49.28 -16.19 0.98
N TYR A 468 -48.57 -16.78 1.95
CA TYR A 468 -48.03 -16.04 3.08
C TYR A 468 -46.91 -15.08 2.62
N LEU A 469 -45.91 -15.60 1.90
CA LEU A 469 -44.79 -14.82 1.37
C LEU A 469 -45.29 -13.62 0.56
N PHE A 470 -46.16 -13.83 -0.43
CA PHE A 470 -46.57 -12.77 -1.36
C PHE A 470 -47.58 -11.76 -0.79
N ASN A 471 -48.25 -12.05 0.33
CA ASN A 471 -49.27 -11.14 0.88
C ASN A 471 -48.88 -10.53 2.24
N HIS A 472 -48.01 -11.18 3.02
CA HIS A 472 -47.75 -10.81 4.41
C HIS A 472 -46.28 -10.48 4.70
N THR A 473 -45.39 -10.53 3.71
CA THR A 473 -43.95 -10.26 3.87
C THR A 473 -43.47 -9.20 2.87
N GLY A 474 -42.17 -8.88 2.89
CA GLY A 474 -41.54 -8.00 1.88
C GLY A 474 -41.77 -8.45 0.43
N PHE A 475 -42.00 -9.75 0.19
CA PHE A 475 -42.29 -10.32 -1.13
C PHE A 475 -43.62 -9.86 -1.75
N LYS A 476 -44.44 -9.07 -1.07
CA LYS A 476 -45.59 -8.40 -1.70
C LYS A 476 -45.19 -7.50 -2.87
N ASN A 477 -43.99 -6.93 -2.81
CA ASN A 477 -43.44 -6.03 -3.83
C ASN A 477 -42.78 -6.77 -5.01
N PHE A 478 -42.75 -8.11 -4.98
CA PHE A 478 -42.16 -8.91 -6.06
C PHE A 478 -42.94 -8.74 -7.38
N PRO A 479 -42.29 -8.83 -8.56
CA PRO A 479 -42.99 -8.72 -9.84
C PRO A 479 -44.10 -9.78 -9.99
N ASP A 480 -45.30 -9.36 -10.40
CA ASP A 480 -46.47 -10.26 -10.48
C ASP A 480 -46.28 -11.41 -11.48
N GLU A 481 -45.53 -11.18 -12.57
CA GLU A 481 -45.16 -12.22 -13.54
C GLU A 481 -44.37 -13.37 -12.88
N ILE A 482 -43.47 -13.06 -11.95
CA ILE A 482 -42.67 -14.06 -11.23
C ILE A 482 -43.54 -14.80 -10.20
N LYS A 483 -44.43 -14.09 -9.50
CA LYS A 483 -45.36 -14.72 -8.54
C LYS A 483 -46.23 -15.77 -9.20
N GLU A 484 -46.71 -15.53 -10.43
CA GLU A 484 -47.51 -16.49 -11.18
C GLU A 484 -46.70 -17.73 -11.61
N ILE A 485 -45.42 -17.57 -11.99
CA ILE A 485 -44.53 -18.70 -12.27
C ILE A 485 -44.34 -19.57 -11.01
N PHE A 486 -44.09 -18.95 -9.85
CA PHE A 486 -43.96 -19.67 -8.59
C PHE A 486 -45.23 -20.47 -8.25
N ARG A 487 -46.42 -19.90 -8.46
CA ARG A 487 -47.71 -20.57 -8.20
C ARG A 487 -48.00 -21.76 -9.13
N GLN A 488 -47.47 -21.76 -10.36
CA GLN A 488 -47.67 -22.84 -11.33
C GLN A 488 -46.87 -24.10 -11.02
N VAL A 489 -45.77 -23.98 -10.26
CA VAL A 489 -44.95 -25.12 -9.84
C VAL A 489 -45.66 -25.87 -8.70
N GLU A 490 -46.06 -27.12 -8.93
CA GLU A 490 -46.75 -27.94 -7.92
C GLU A 490 -45.83 -28.47 -6.82
N LYS A 491 -44.53 -28.62 -7.13
CA LYS A 491 -43.51 -29.23 -6.27
C LYS A 491 -42.15 -28.58 -6.49
N THR A 492 -41.50 -28.20 -5.39
CA THR A 492 -40.15 -27.59 -5.40
C THR A 492 -39.24 -28.28 -4.40
N TYR A 493 -38.04 -28.62 -4.83
CA TYR A 493 -36.96 -29.09 -3.97
C TYR A 493 -36.16 -27.89 -3.49
N ILE A 494 -36.05 -27.76 -2.18
CA ILE A 494 -35.34 -26.68 -1.51
C ILE A 494 -34.08 -27.30 -0.91
N THR A 495 -32.92 -26.83 -1.31
CA THR A 495 -31.64 -27.17 -0.67
C THR A 495 -31.04 -25.93 -0.04
N ILE A 496 -30.74 -25.99 1.25
CA ILE A 496 -30.11 -24.90 1.99
C ILE A 496 -28.82 -25.42 2.63
N SER A 497 -27.75 -24.67 2.42
CA SER A 497 -26.52 -24.87 3.18
C SER A 497 -26.43 -23.79 4.25
N PHE A 498 -26.69 -24.17 5.50
CA PHE A 498 -26.72 -23.22 6.63
C PHE A 498 -25.31 -22.86 7.11
N TYR A 499 -25.15 -21.59 7.50
CA TYR A 499 -23.95 -20.98 8.08
C TYR A 499 -24.32 -20.15 9.33
N ASN A 500 -23.36 -19.47 9.95
CA ASN A 500 -23.55 -18.89 11.28
C ASN A 500 -24.70 -17.88 11.34
N TYR A 501 -24.82 -17.06 10.30
CA TYR A 501 -25.79 -15.97 10.24
C TYR A 501 -27.01 -16.29 9.38
N GLY A 502 -27.12 -17.48 8.79
CA GLY A 502 -28.28 -17.88 7.99
C GLY A 502 -27.99 -19.05 7.05
N GLY A 503 -28.32 -18.94 5.76
CA GLY A 503 -28.16 -20.06 4.83
C GLY A 503 -28.22 -19.70 3.35
N LEU A 504 -27.47 -20.43 2.54
CA LEU A 504 -27.47 -20.31 1.09
C LEU A 504 -28.51 -21.28 0.52
N HIS A 505 -29.59 -20.71 0.00
CA HIS A 505 -30.77 -21.43 -0.46
C HIS A 505 -30.81 -21.49 -1.99
N VAL A 506 -30.97 -22.70 -2.50
CA VAL A 506 -31.26 -23.01 -3.89
C VAL A 506 -32.60 -23.75 -3.98
N SER A 507 -33.46 -23.29 -4.89
CA SER A 507 -34.71 -23.97 -5.26
C SER A 507 -34.57 -24.57 -6.66
N SER A 508 -35.07 -25.80 -6.84
CA SER A 508 -35.07 -26.53 -8.11
C SER A 508 -36.28 -27.46 -8.29
N ILE A 509 -36.58 -27.83 -9.53
CA ILE A 509 -37.66 -28.76 -9.89
C ILE A 509 -37.27 -30.22 -9.60
N GLU A 510 -35.99 -30.55 -9.69
CA GLU A 510 -35.41 -31.87 -9.37
C GLU A 510 -34.44 -31.77 -8.18
N PRO A 511 -34.23 -32.84 -7.39
CA PRO A 511 -33.27 -32.82 -6.28
C PRO A 511 -31.84 -32.61 -6.79
N LEU A 512 -31.07 -31.77 -6.10
CA LEU A 512 -29.65 -31.59 -6.40
C LEU A 512 -28.88 -32.92 -6.21
N SER A 513 -27.93 -33.17 -7.10
CA SER A 513 -26.97 -34.27 -6.92
C SER A 513 -26.06 -34.03 -5.70
N GLU A 514 -25.47 -35.10 -5.17
CA GLU A 514 -24.59 -35.01 -4.00
C GLU A 514 -23.40 -34.06 -4.22
N VAL A 515 -22.85 -34.04 -5.44
CA VAL A 515 -21.77 -33.14 -5.87
C VAL A 515 -22.23 -31.69 -5.87
N GLN A 516 -23.43 -31.41 -6.38
CA GLN A 516 -24.01 -30.06 -6.37
C GLN A 516 -24.27 -29.56 -4.95
N ALA A 517 -24.81 -30.42 -4.07
CA ALA A 517 -24.99 -30.07 -2.66
C ALA A 517 -23.66 -29.79 -1.94
N GLU A 518 -22.59 -30.49 -2.29
CA GLU A 518 -21.24 -30.23 -1.76
C GLU A 518 -20.66 -28.89 -2.23
N ILE A 519 -20.79 -28.57 -3.52
CA ILE A 519 -20.37 -27.27 -4.07
C ILE A 519 -21.15 -26.15 -3.36
N LEU A 520 -22.46 -26.29 -3.20
CA LEU A 520 -23.29 -25.31 -2.48
C LEU A 520 -22.78 -25.06 -1.06
N SER A 521 -22.36 -26.12 -0.35
CA SER A 521 -21.78 -26.02 0.99
C SER A 521 -20.42 -25.32 1.03
N ARG A 522 -19.62 -25.41 -0.03
CA ARG A 522 -18.36 -24.65 -0.11
C ARG A 522 -18.62 -23.16 -0.33
N PHE A 523 -19.58 -22.82 -1.20
CA PHE A 523 -19.99 -21.43 -1.43
C PHE A 523 -20.65 -20.80 -0.21
N SER A 524 -21.44 -21.55 0.56
CA SER A 524 -22.09 -21.05 1.78
C SER A 524 -21.07 -20.63 2.85
N LYS A 525 -19.95 -21.36 2.98
CA LYS A 525 -18.83 -20.97 3.86
C LYS A 525 -18.15 -19.68 3.43
N VAL A 526 -17.98 -19.45 2.12
CA VAL A 526 -17.42 -18.20 1.60
C VAL A 526 -18.37 -17.04 1.88
N PHE A 527 -19.68 -17.26 1.71
CA PHE A 527 -20.68 -16.26 2.02
C PHE A 527 -20.73 -15.91 3.51
N ASP A 528 -20.58 -16.89 4.40
CA ASP A 528 -20.48 -16.63 5.86
C ASP A 528 -19.38 -15.61 6.18
N GLN A 529 -18.19 -15.79 5.58
CA GLN A 529 -17.06 -14.84 5.70
C GLN A 529 -17.39 -13.48 5.10
N THR A 530 -18.07 -13.46 3.95
CA THR A 530 -18.53 -12.24 3.28
C THR A 530 -19.46 -11.44 4.19
N TYR A 531 -20.39 -12.13 4.86
CA TYR A 531 -21.34 -11.52 5.75
C TYR A 531 -20.69 -11.07 7.08
N THR A 532 -19.72 -11.83 7.62
CA THR A 532 -18.89 -11.34 8.73
C THR A 532 -18.18 -10.04 8.36
N ARG A 533 -17.58 -9.96 7.16
CA ARG A 533 -16.93 -8.73 6.69
C ARG A 533 -17.91 -7.57 6.56
N PHE A 534 -19.13 -7.81 6.09
CA PHE A 534 -20.19 -6.80 6.06
C PHE A 534 -20.50 -6.26 7.46
N LEU A 535 -20.66 -7.13 8.47
CA LEU A 535 -20.88 -6.70 9.86
C LEU A 535 -19.70 -5.89 10.42
N ASP A 536 -18.47 -6.31 10.13
CA ASP A 536 -17.27 -5.58 10.52
C ASP A 536 -17.22 -4.19 9.89
N LEU A 537 -17.61 -4.07 8.61
CA LEU A 537 -17.68 -2.78 7.90
C LEU A 537 -18.75 -1.86 8.50
N GLN A 538 -19.96 -2.37 8.80
CA GLN A 538 -20.99 -1.56 9.46
C GLN A 538 -20.51 -1.00 10.80
N LYS A 539 -19.85 -1.84 11.60
CA LYS A 539 -19.28 -1.43 12.88
C LYS A 539 -18.16 -0.40 12.71
N ALA A 540 -17.30 -0.57 11.70
CA ALA A 540 -16.24 0.37 11.39
C ALA A 540 -16.78 1.73 10.90
N GLU A 541 -17.83 1.73 10.07
CA GLU A 541 -18.52 2.93 9.60
C GLU A 541 -19.16 3.70 10.77
N GLU A 542 -19.85 3.00 11.68
CA GLU A 542 -20.42 3.59 12.90
C GLU A 542 -19.34 4.20 13.82
N GLN A 543 -18.24 3.46 14.04
CA GLN A 543 -17.09 3.96 14.82
C GLN A 543 -16.43 5.18 14.17
N ALA A 544 -16.28 5.19 12.85
CA ALA A 544 -15.72 6.32 12.12
C ALA A 544 -16.63 7.56 12.25
N ARG A 545 -17.96 7.38 12.19
CA ARG A 545 -18.93 8.45 12.39
C ARG A 545 -18.84 9.03 13.81
N GLU A 546 -18.80 8.19 14.84
CA GLU A 546 -18.61 8.63 16.23
C GLU A 546 -17.28 9.36 16.45
N ALA A 547 -16.18 8.87 15.86
CA ALA A 547 -14.88 9.53 15.94
C ALA A 547 -14.89 10.93 15.28
N GLN A 548 -15.61 11.09 14.16
CA GLN A 548 -15.80 12.40 13.54
C GLN A 548 -16.58 13.37 14.44
N ILE A 549 -17.64 12.89 15.10
CA ILE A 549 -18.42 13.70 16.05
C ILE A 549 -17.54 14.15 17.23
N GLU A 550 -16.79 13.24 17.86
CA GLU A 550 -15.89 13.61 18.97
C GLU A 550 -14.77 14.56 18.53
N SER A 551 -14.20 14.36 17.33
CA SER A 551 -13.20 15.29 16.78
C SER A 551 -13.76 16.70 16.61
N ALA A 552 -15.00 16.81 16.13
CA ALA A 552 -15.68 18.08 15.94
C ALA A 552 -16.01 18.76 17.29
N LEU A 553 -16.48 17.99 18.28
CA LEU A 553 -16.70 18.49 19.65
C LEU A 553 -15.40 18.99 20.28
N GLU A 554 -14.29 18.27 20.10
CA GLU A 554 -13.00 18.64 20.68
C GLU A 554 -12.44 19.91 20.07
N LYS A 555 -12.65 20.15 18.76
CA LYS A 555 -12.32 21.44 18.13
C LYS A 555 -13.07 22.61 18.77
N VAL A 556 -14.37 22.43 19.04
CA VAL A 556 -15.17 23.46 19.71
C VAL A 556 -14.69 23.68 21.15
N ARG A 557 -14.39 22.61 21.90
CA ARG A 557 -13.83 22.71 23.27
C ARG A 557 -12.46 23.41 23.26
N SER A 558 -11.59 23.07 22.32
CA SER A 558 -10.27 23.69 22.17
C SER A 558 -10.36 25.17 21.86
N ALA A 559 -11.21 25.57 20.91
CA ALA A 559 -11.48 26.98 20.62
C ALA A 559 -12.03 27.72 21.85
N SER A 560 -12.91 27.07 22.61
CA SER A 560 -13.45 27.62 23.85
C SER A 560 -12.38 27.85 24.91
N MET A 561 -11.40 26.94 25.05
CA MET A 561 -10.29 27.09 25.97
C MET A 561 -9.30 28.17 25.53
N ALA A 562 -9.17 28.38 24.21
CA ALA A 562 -8.28 29.38 23.63
C ALA A 562 -8.78 30.82 23.78
N MET A 563 -10.06 31.03 24.14
CA MET A 563 -10.64 32.36 24.36
C MET A 563 -9.84 33.17 25.39
N GLN A 564 -9.54 34.42 25.02
CA GLN A 564 -8.83 35.42 25.81
C GLN A 564 -9.69 36.65 26.12
N LYS A 565 -10.62 37.00 25.24
CA LYS A 565 -11.55 38.14 25.38
C LYS A 565 -12.99 37.72 25.16
N GLN A 566 -13.93 38.56 25.54
CA GLN A 566 -15.37 38.31 25.31
C GLN A 566 -15.74 38.22 23.81
N GLU A 567 -15.03 38.95 22.95
CA GLU A 567 -15.27 39.01 21.50
C GLU A 567 -15.00 37.67 20.79
N ASP A 568 -14.07 36.86 21.33
CA ASP A 568 -13.66 35.56 20.78
C ASP A 568 -14.81 34.55 20.76
N LEU A 569 -15.91 34.81 21.49
CA LEU A 569 -17.10 33.96 21.51
C LEU A 569 -17.74 33.83 20.11
N LEU A 570 -17.62 34.87 19.27
CA LEU A 570 -18.13 34.85 17.89
C LEU A 570 -17.40 33.79 17.06
N GLU A 571 -16.09 33.62 17.24
CA GLU A 571 -15.30 32.60 16.54
C GLU A 571 -15.71 31.19 16.94
N VAL A 572 -16.00 30.97 18.23
CA VAL A 572 -16.44 29.66 18.73
C VAL A 572 -17.82 29.28 18.16
N ILE A 573 -18.73 30.25 18.04
CA ILE A 573 -20.06 30.02 17.46
C ILE A 573 -19.97 29.75 15.96
N ASN A 574 -19.10 30.47 15.24
CA ASN A 574 -18.82 30.18 13.84
C ASN A 574 -18.28 28.75 13.66
N LEU A 575 -17.28 28.36 14.45
CA LEU A 575 -16.68 27.02 14.40
C LEU A 575 -17.70 25.92 14.74
N LEU A 576 -18.50 26.11 15.79
CA LEU A 576 -19.59 25.18 16.15
C LEU A 576 -20.55 25.00 14.97
N SER A 577 -20.89 26.09 14.30
CA SER A 577 -21.82 26.08 13.18
C SER A 577 -21.24 25.31 11.97
N GLU A 578 -19.98 25.57 11.62
CA GLU A 578 -19.28 24.83 10.57
C GLU A 578 -19.18 23.33 10.89
N GLN A 579 -18.93 22.97 12.15
CA GLN A 579 -18.83 21.56 12.54
C GLN A 579 -20.17 20.84 12.44
N LEU A 580 -21.27 21.47 12.88
CA LEU A 580 -22.62 20.88 12.76
C LEU A 580 -23.00 20.66 11.28
N VAL A 581 -22.72 21.63 10.41
CA VAL A 581 -22.96 21.47 8.95
C VAL A 581 -22.10 20.34 8.36
N LYS A 582 -20.82 20.21 8.76
CA LYS A 582 -19.93 19.12 8.32
C LYS A 582 -20.42 17.73 8.75
N LEU A 583 -21.14 17.64 9.87
CA LEU A 583 -21.74 16.41 10.36
C LEU A 583 -23.11 16.11 9.73
N GLY A 584 -23.54 16.91 8.74
CA GLY A 584 -24.76 16.70 7.98
C GLY A 584 -26.01 17.38 8.53
N VAL A 585 -25.88 18.22 9.56
CA VAL A 585 -27.02 19.00 10.09
C VAL A 585 -27.40 20.09 9.10
N GLN A 586 -28.61 20.02 8.55
CA GLN A 586 -29.09 21.02 7.61
C GLN A 586 -29.65 22.23 8.38
N MET A 587 -28.83 23.27 8.52
CA MET A 587 -29.20 24.51 9.22
C MET A 587 -28.63 25.74 8.51
N GLU A 588 -29.31 26.88 8.65
CA GLU A 588 -28.86 28.17 8.15
C GLU A 588 -28.54 29.17 9.27
N THR A 589 -28.99 28.91 10.50
CA THR A 589 -28.77 29.79 11.65
C THR A 589 -28.32 28.98 12.86
N ALA A 590 -27.39 29.53 13.65
CA ALA A 590 -27.11 29.07 15.00
C ALA A 590 -27.03 30.29 15.91
N PHE A 591 -27.42 30.13 17.18
CA PHE A 591 -27.38 31.23 18.12
C PHE A 591 -27.09 30.76 19.53
N PHE A 592 -26.57 31.70 20.32
CA PHE A 592 -26.27 31.55 21.73
C PHE A 592 -26.83 32.77 22.48
N SER A 593 -27.47 32.54 23.64
CA SER A 593 -28.04 33.62 24.46
C SER A 593 -27.29 33.83 25.77
N ASN A 594 -26.88 35.06 26.09
CA ASN A 594 -26.31 35.37 27.42
C ASN A 594 -27.38 35.89 28.37
N GLY A 595 -27.67 35.13 29.41
CA GLY A 595 -28.70 35.45 30.40
C GLY A 595 -30.10 35.06 29.93
N LEU A 596 -30.87 34.44 30.81
CA LEU A 596 -32.30 34.13 30.60
C LEU A 596 -33.19 35.14 31.33
N GLN A 597 -32.83 36.43 31.26
CA GLN A 597 -33.55 37.50 31.94
C GLN A 597 -34.78 37.91 31.11
N LEU A 598 -35.94 38.02 31.77
CA LEU A 598 -37.18 38.37 31.09
C LEU A 598 -37.16 39.87 30.73
N GLY A 599 -37.12 40.19 29.44
CA GLY A 599 -37.27 41.56 28.93
C GLY A 599 -36.14 42.03 28.01
N GLU A 600 -34.92 41.51 28.15
CA GLU A 600 -33.78 41.85 27.29
C GLU A 600 -33.14 40.59 26.72
N TRP A 601 -32.81 40.59 25.42
CA TRP A 601 -32.22 39.43 24.75
C TRP A 601 -30.86 39.79 24.17
N ASN A 602 -29.82 39.11 24.69
CA ASN A 602 -28.46 39.25 24.22
C ASN A 602 -28.10 37.99 23.45
N LEU A 603 -28.03 38.08 22.12
CA LEU A 603 -27.81 36.94 21.24
C LEU A 603 -26.52 37.11 20.45
N TRP A 604 -25.70 36.07 20.43
CA TRP A 604 -24.62 35.89 19.46
C TRP A 604 -25.17 34.96 18.42
N ILE A 605 -25.17 35.39 17.17
CA ILE A 605 -25.86 34.70 16.10
C ILE A 605 -24.91 34.49 14.93
N TYR A 606 -24.99 33.31 14.36
CA TYR A 606 -24.41 32.92 13.08
C TYR A 606 -25.57 32.73 12.10
N THR A 607 -25.51 33.31 10.92
CA THR A 607 -26.51 33.10 9.86
C THR A 607 -25.85 33.07 8.49
N VAL A 608 -26.18 32.03 7.71
CA VAL A 608 -25.76 31.86 6.33
C VAL A 608 -26.71 32.61 5.40
N THR A 609 -26.17 33.47 4.55
CA THR A 609 -26.93 34.12 3.47
C THR A 609 -26.79 33.37 2.16
N GLY A 610 -27.71 33.60 1.20
CA GLY A 610 -27.87 32.79 -0.02
C GLY A 610 -26.65 32.69 -0.96
N ASP A 611 -25.56 33.38 -0.67
CA ASP A 611 -24.25 33.34 -1.35
C ASP A 611 -23.19 32.48 -0.63
N GLU A 612 -23.59 31.69 0.37
CA GLU A 612 -22.73 30.91 1.27
C GLU A 612 -21.81 31.77 2.17
N SER A 613 -21.99 33.09 2.21
CA SER A 613 -21.32 33.93 3.19
C SER A 613 -22.04 33.85 4.55
N ALA A 614 -21.26 33.69 5.62
CA ALA A 614 -21.77 33.64 6.98
C ALA A 614 -21.58 34.99 7.67
N VAL A 615 -22.64 35.48 8.30
CA VAL A 615 -22.60 36.66 9.16
C VAL A 615 -22.66 36.20 10.61
N THR A 616 -21.65 36.56 11.40
CA THR A 616 -21.60 36.29 12.84
C THR A 616 -21.52 37.61 13.59
N ASP A 617 -22.48 37.88 14.48
CA ASP A 617 -22.53 39.16 15.22
C ASP A 617 -23.20 39.02 16.60
N TYR A 618 -23.01 40.04 17.44
CA TYR A 618 -23.69 40.24 18.71
C TYR A 618 -24.85 41.22 18.54
N ILE A 619 -26.05 40.79 18.91
CA ILE A 619 -27.28 41.57 18.79
C ILE A 619 -27.96 41.68 20.16
N HIS A 620 -28.16 42.92 20.59
CA HIS A 620 -29.01 43.25 21.73
C HIS A 620 -30.42 43.59 21.25
N PHE A 621 -31.41 42.85 21.72
CA PHE A 621 -32.82 43.14 21.49
C PHE A 621 -33.46 43.69 22.78
N PRO A 622 -33.98 44.93 22.76
CA PRO A 622 -34.80 45.44 23.85
C PRO A 622 -36.15 44.68 23.91
N GLU A 623 -36.94 44.91 24.95
CA GLU A 623 -38.22 44.20 25.12
C GLU A 623 -39.16 44.45 23.93
N VAL A 624 -39.40 43.40 23.14
CA VAL A 624 -40.22 43.47 21.92
C VAL A 624 -41.34 42.45 22.00
N ASN A 625 -42.56 42.91 21.72
CA ASN A 625 -43.75 42.07 21.65
C ASN A 625 -43.84 41.36 20.29
N HIS A 626 -43.03 40.31 20.08
CA HIS A 626 -43.00 39.51 18.84
C HIS A 626 -43.25 38.02 19.15
N PRO A 627 -43.97 37.26 18.29
CA PRO A 627 -44.29 35.84 18.52
C PRO A 627 -43.10 34.96 18.95
N ILE A 628 -41.94 35.11 18.28
CA ILE A 628 -40.70 34.39 18.65
C ILE A 628 -40.24 34.68 20.09
N PHE A 629 -40.32 35.94 20.55
CA PHE A 629 -39.93 36.28 21.93
C PHE A 629 -40.97 35.83 22.94
N ILE A 630 -42.26 35.81 22.59
CA ILE A 630 -43.34 35.28 23.44
C ILE A 630 -43.10 33.78 23.68
N ARG A 631 -42.93 32.98 22.62
CA ARG A 631 -42.63 31.54 22.74
C ARG A 631 -41.32 31.31 23.50
N SER A 632 -40.29 32.12 23.23
CA SER A 632 -39.02 32.01 23.97
C SER A 632 -39.18 32.33 25.47
N LYS A 633 -40.05 33.26 25.88
CA LYS A 633 -40.38 33.51 27.30
C LYS A 633 -41.05 32.29 27.95
N GLU A 634 -41.96 31.64 27.24
CA GLU A 634 -42.63 30.41 27.69
C GLU A 634 -41.63 29.27 27.89
N CYS A 635 -40.75 29.03 26.90
CA CYS A 635 -39.69 28.03 26.99
C CYS A 635 -38.75 28.28 28.19
N ILE A 636 -38.31 29.52 28.40
CA ILE A 636 -37.47 29.90 29.54
C ILE A 636 -38.19 29.63 30.86
N GLN A 637 -39.49 29.92 30.93
CA GLN A 637 -40.28 29.69 32.14
C GLN A 637 -40.42 28.19 32.44
N ASP A 638 -40.66 27.38 31.42
CA ASP A 638 -40.75 25.93 31.55
C ASP A 638 -39.39 25.29 31.93
N PHE A 639 -38.29 25.79 31.38
CA PHE A 639 -36.94 25.39 31.78
C PHE A 639 -36.64 25.75 33.25
N LYS A 640 -36.92 27.00 33.67
CA LYS A 640 -36.74 27.42 35.08
C LYS A 640 -37.61 26.64 36.05
N ASN A 641 -38.77 26.15 35.59
CA ASN A 641 -39.67 25.29 36.36
C ASN A 641 -39.27 23.80 36.31
N GLY A 642 -38.20 23.43 35.60
CA GLY A 642 -37.69 22.06 35.49
C GLY A 642 -38.54 21.13 34.63
N LYS A 643 -39.38 21.66 33.72
CA LYS A 643 -40.27 20.84 32.88
C LYS A 643 -39.59 20.25 31.65
N ALA A 644 -38.76 21.05 30.97
CA ALA A 644 -38.01 20.65 29.78
C ALA A 644 -36.81 21.59 29.58
N ASP A 645 -35.72 21.06 29.05
CA ASP A 645 -34.50 21.79 28.68
C ASP A 645 -34.29 21.87 27.17
N PHE A 646 -35.09 21.15 26.38
CA PHE A 646 -35.04 21.13 24.92
C PHE A 646 -36.40 21.45 24.31
N PHE A 647 -36.41 22.35 23.32
CA PHE A 647 -37.64 22.84 22.67
C PHE A 647 -37.46 22.90 21.15
N LYS A 648 -38.52 22.52 20.42
CA LYS A 648 -38.63 22.67 18.96
C LYS A 648 -39.77 23.63 18.64
N ASP A 649 -39.46 24.70 17.92
CA ASP A 649 -40.43 25.68 17.43
C ASP A 649 -40.53 25.61 15.90
N VAL A 650 -41.76 25.67 15.38
CA VAL A 650 -42.02 25.87 13.94
C VAL A 650 -42.84 27.15 13.78
N TYR A 651 -42.35 28.04 12.93
CA TYR A 651 -42.98 29.32 12.59
C TYR A 651 -43.38 29.28 11.12
N ASP A 652 -44.62 29.68 10.84
CA ASP A 652 -45.10 29.77 9.47
C ASP A 652 -44.45 30.96 8.72
N LYS A 653 -44.81 31.12 7.45
CA LYS A 653 -44.26 32.18 6.61
C LYS A 653 -44.56 33.58 7.16
N GLU A 654 -45.77 33.81 7.71
CA GLU A 654 -46.18 35.11 8.22
C GLU A 654 -45.39 35.47 9.48
N GLU A 655 -45.32 34.55 10.45
CA GLU A 655 -44.55 34.72 11.69
C GLU A 655 -43.05 34.90 11.43
N LYS A 656 -42.50 34.22 10.41
CA LYS A 656 -41.11 34.39 9.97
C LYS A 656 -40.90 35.73 9.26
N ASP A 657 -41.77 36.13 8.34
CA ASP A 657 -41.61 37.38 7.59
C ASP A 657 -41.69 38.59 8.54
N THR A 658 -42.55 38.57 9.58
CA THR A 658 -42.56 39.61 10.62
C THR A 658 -41.27 39.65 11.43
N TRP A 659 -40.63 38.51 11.66
CA TRP A 659 -39.32 38.43 12.32
C TRP A 659 -38.21 39.02 11.45
N LEU A 660 -38.23 38.71 10.15
CA LEU A 660 -37.29 39.27 9.18
C LEU A 660 -37.46 40.79 9.07
N ASP A 661 -38.69 41.31 9.00
CA ASP A 661 -38.95 42.76 8.98
C ASP A 661 -38.34 43.47 10.20
N TYR A 662 -38.50 42.87 11.38
CA TYR A 662 -37.96 43.42 12.62
C TYR A 662 -36.42 43.38 12.63
N THR A 663 -35.83 42.22 12.30
CA THR A 663 -34.37 42.02 12.35
C THR A 663 -33.64 42.83 11.26
N LEU A 664 -34.14 42.83 10.02
CA LEU A 664 -33.58 43.58 8.90
C LEU A 664 -33.74 45.11 9.02
N THR A 665 -34.55 45.62 9.95
CA THR A 665 -34.69 47.08 10.13
C THR A 665 -34.03 47.61 11.41
N LYS A 666 -33.91 46.77 12.44
CA LYS A 666 -33.46 47.19 13.78
C LYS A 666 -32.09 46.68 14.19
N THR A 667 -31.50 45.77 13.42
CA THR A 667 -30.21 45.14 13.75
C THR A 667 -29.16 45.40 12.67
N VAL A 668 -27.97 44.84 12.88
CA VAL A 668 -26.86 44.79 11.92
C VAL A 668 -27.26 44.17 10.58
N TYR A 669 -28.31 43.35 10.54
CA TYR A 669 -28.83 42.75 9.31
C TYR A 669 -29.50 43.73 8.34
N LYS A 670 -29.68 45.00 8.73
CA LYS A 670 -30.14 46.05 7.82
C LYS A 670 -29.21 46.25 6.62
N ASP A 671 -27.93 45.96 6.79
CA ASP A 671 -26.90 46.18 5.79
C ASP A 671 -26.67 44.94 4.89
N LEU A 672 -27.46 43.87 5.07
CA LEU A 672 -27.40 42.69 4.20
C LEU A 672 -27.73 43.04 2.73
N PRO A 673 -27.05 42.40 1.75
CA PRO A 673 -27.35 42.56 0.32
C PRO A 673 -28.82 42.26 -0.01
N SER A 674 -29.37 42.94 -1.01
CA SER A 674 -30.76 42.73 -1.45
C SER A 674 -31.05 41.28 -1.82
N GLU A 675 -30.10 40.60 -2.46
CA GLU A 675 -30.21 39.19 -2.85
C GLU A 675 -30.35 38.25 -1.65
N ALA A 676 -29.61 38.51 -0.56
CA ALA A 676 -29.70 37.75 0.68
C ALA A 676 -31.05 37.96 1.39
N LYS A 677 -31.57 39.19 1.37
CA LYS A 677 -32.91 39.51 1.91
C LYS A 677 -34.00 38.78 1.14
N ASP A 678 -33.96 38.85 -0.19
CA ASP A 678 -34.93 38.18 -1.08
C ASP A 678 -34.91 36.65 -0.88
N TYR A 679 -33.72 36.07 -0.72
CA TYR A 679 -33.55 34.65 -0.40
C TYR A 679 -34.29 34.25 0.89
N LEU A 680 -34.12 35.01 1.98
CA LEU A 680 -34.76 34.72 3.27
C LEU A 680 -36.29 34.92 3.24
N TYR A 681 -36.79 35.96 2.56
CA TYR A 681 -38.23 36.18 2.39
C TYR A 681 -38.89 35.07 1.56
N ASN A 682 -38.22 34.52 0.55
CA ASN A 682 -38.78 33.48 -0.31
C ASN A 682 -38.98 32.12 0.38
N LYS A 683 -38.31 31.88 1.52
CA LYS A 683 -38.42 30.62 2.27
C LYS A 683 -39.81 30.40 2.90
N PRO A 684 -40.29 29.14 3.01
CA PRO A 684 -41.69 28.83 3.37
C PRO A 684 -42.02 28.95 4.86
N GLY A 685 -41.03 29.08 5.74
CA GLY A 685 -41.20 29.21 7.19
C GLY A 685 -39.85 29.20 7.90
N PHE A 686 -39.84 29.09 9.22
CA PHE A 686 -38.62 28.96 10.01
C PHE A 686 -38.83 27.96 11.14
N THR A 687 -37.89 27.05 11.30
CA THR A 687 -37.89 26.02 12.33
C THR A 687 -36.65 26.18 13.19
N ARG A 688 -36.78 25.99 14.50
CA ARG A 688 -35.70 26.18 15.46
C ARG A 688 -35.70 25.10 16.53
N SER A 689 -34.54 24.52 16.82
CA SER A 689 -34.29 23.65 17.97
C SER A 689 -33.42 24.41 18.98
N THR A 690 -33.83 24.46 20.25
CA THR A 690 -33.13 25.22 21.31
C THR A 690 -32.92 24.37 22.55
N ILE A 691 -31.70 24.38 23.09
CA ILE A 691 -31.33 23.74 24.35
C ILE A 691 -30.97 24.81 25.37
N PHE A 692 -31.59 24.72 26.54
CA PHE A 692 -31.33 25.58 27.69
C PHE A 692 -30.46 24.88 28.71
N PHE A 693 -29.46 25.58 29.25
CA PHE A 693 -28.63 25.09 30.34
C PHE A 693 -28.09 26.28 31.15
N LYS A 694 -27.99 26.12 32.48
CA LYS A 694 -27.62 27.20 33.42
C LYS A 694 -28.46 28.47 33.16
N ASP A 695 -27.82 29.62 32.94
CA ASP A 695 -28.45 30.89 32.57
C ASP A 695 -28.25 31.24 31.08
N THR A 696 -28.25 30.23 30.20
CA THR A 696 -28.02 30.40 28.77
C THR A 696 -28.82 29.42 27.91
N SER A 697 -28.77 29.59 26.60
CA SER A 697 -29.30 28.67 25.61
C SER A 697 -28.42 28.66 24.36
N VAL A 698 -28.39 27.51 23.69
CA VAL A 698 -27.81 27.32 22.35
C VAL A 698 -28.91 26.76 21.47
N GLY A 699 -29.03 27.27 20.25
CA GLY A 699 -30.00 26.73 19.32
C GLY A 699 -29.56 26.86 17.87
N ILE A 700 -30.24 26.10 17.02
CA ILE A 700 -30.06 26.07 15.59
C ILE A 700 -31.39 26.31 14.90
N GLY A 701 -31.34 26.90 13.71
CA GLY A 701 -32.49 27.27 12.93
C GLY A 701 -32.31 26.97 11.46
N ARG A 702 -33.42 26.63 10.81
CA ARG A 702 -33.49 26.46 9.36
C ARG A 702 -34.71 27.14 8.77
N TYR A 703 -34.57 27.69 7.58
CA TYR A 703 -35.64 28.44 6.92
C TYR A 703 -36.59 27.51 6.14
N ASN A 704 -37.20 26.55 6.84
CA ASN A 704 -38.29 25.73 6.35
C ASN A 704 -39.24 25.35 7.51
N THR A 705 -40.27 24.56 7.22
CA THR A 705 -41.25 24.08 8.22
C THR A 705 -41.03 22.61 8.62
N ILE A 706 -39.84 22.06 8.33
CA ILE A 706 -39.51 20.65 8.60
C ILE A 706 -38.74 20.59 9.93
N PRO A 707 -39.31 19.97 10.99
CA PRO A 707 -38.62 19.75 12.27
C PRO A 707 -37.27 19.05 12.10
N PHE A 708 -36.30 19.37 12.97
CA PHE A 708 -35.04 18.62 13.08
C PHE A 708 -35.29 17.15 13.40
N SER A 709 -34.53 16.27 12.74
CA SER A 709 -34.58 14.82 13.00
C SER A 709 -34.03 14.51 14.38
N ASP A 710 -34.37 13.35 14.94
CA ASP A 710 -33.87 12.96 16.26
C ASP A 710 -32.33 12.85 16.29
N GLU A 711 -31.71 12.48 15.17
CA GLU A 711 -30.25 12.46 15.02
C GLU A 711 -29.65 13.87 15.02
N GLU A 712 -30.25 14.82 14.29
CA GLU A 712 -29.83 16.23 14.29
C GLU A 712 -29.93 16.86 15.69
N ASP A 713 -30.98 16.51 16.44
CA ASP A 713 -31.19 17.02 17.79
C ASP A 713 -30.24 16.40 18.83
N GLU A 714 -29.92 15.11 18.71
CA GLU A 714 -28.89 14.48 19.55
C GLU A 714 -27.50 15.10 19.31
N LEU A 715 -27.16 15.41 18.06
CA LEU A 715 -25.95 16.18 17.74
C LEU A 715 -25.98 17.54 18.43
N LEU A 716 -27.07 18.30 18.32
CA LEU A 716 -27.21 19.59 19.00
C LEU A 716 -27.01 19.45 20.52
N LYS A 717 -27.56 18.41 21.16
CA LYS A 717 -27.36 18.14 22.60
C LYS A 717 -25.90 17.93 22.97
N ARG A 718 -25.16 17.13 22.18
CA ARG A 718 -23.72 16.91 22.42
C ARG A 718 -22.93 18.21 22.26
N PHE A 719 -23.23 19.02 21.23
CA PHE A 719 -22.57 20.31 21.03
C PHE A 719 -22.93 21.33 22.12
N ALA A 720 -24.19 21.39 22.56
CA ALA A 720 -24.62 22.24 23.68
C ALA A 720 -23.88 21.87 24.99
N ASN A 721 -23.70 20.58 25.25
CA ASN A 721 -22.92 20.10 26.39
C ASN A 721 -21.44 20.52 26.31
N ALA A 722 -20.81 20.41 25.14
CA ALA A 722 -19.46 20.91 24.92
C ALA A 722 -19.40 22.45 25.09
N PHE A 723 -20.40 23.17 24.59
CA PHE A 723 -20.49 24.63 24.65
C PHE A 723 -20.75 25.17 26.07
N ASN A 724 -21.28 24.36 26.98
CA ASN A 724 -21.45 24.74 28.39
C ASN A 724 -20.12 25.14 29.06
N LEU A 725 -19.00 24.56 28.63
CA LEU A 725 -17.66 24.98 29.04
C LEU A 725 -17.31 26.37 28.49
N THR A 726 -17.63 26.63 27.22
CA THR A 726 -17.48 27.95 26.57
C THR A 726 -18.19 29.03 27.35
N TYR A 727 -19.45 28.79 27.76
CA TYR A 727 -20.21 29.78 28.53
C TYR A 727 -19.57 30.05 29.89
N THR A 728 -19.09 29.01 30.57
CA THR A 728 -18.39 29.16 31.86
C THR A 728 -17.13 29.99 31.69
N ARG A 729 -16.34 29.71 30.64
CA ARG A 729 -15.14 30.47 30.30
C ARG A 729 -15.45 31.93 29.96
N PHE A 730 -16.51 32.18 29.21
CA PHE A 730 -16.99 33.53 28.91
C PHE A 730 -17.31 34.32 30.18
N LEU A 731 -18.01 33.71 31.15
CA LEU A 731 -18.30 34.34 32.44
C LEU A 731 -17.02 34.62 33.25
N ASP A 732 -16.06 33.70 33.24
CA ASP A 732 -14.77 33.87 33.92
C ASP A 732 -13.94 35.01 33.29
N ILE A 733 -13.89 35.09 31.97
CA ILE A 733 -13.20 36.17 31.25
C ILE A 733 -13.87 37.51 31.56
N LYS A 734 -15.21 37.59 31.47
CA LYS A 734 -15.95 38.79 31.82
C LYS A 734 -15.65 39.28 33.23
N LYS A 735 -15.58 38.35 34.19
CA LYS A 735 -15.21 38.66 35.58
C LYS A 735 -13.75 39.10 35.71
N ALA A 736 -12.83 38.46 34.97
CA ALA A 736 -11.41 38.79 34.99
C ALA A 736 -11.12 40.17 34.37
N GLU A 737 -11.81 40.53 33.28
CA GLU A 737 -11.71 41.85 32.66
C GLU A 737 -12.22 42.95 33.60
N GLU A 738 -13.36 42.74 34.27
CA GLU A 738 -13.88 43.67 35.28
C GLU A 738 -12.91 43.83 36.46
N GLN A 739 -12.34 42.73 36.95
CA GLN A 739 -11.33 42.76 38.01
C GLN A 739 -10.03 43.45 37.56
N ALA A 740 -9.60 43.26 36.32
CA ALA A 740 -8.43 43.94 35.77
C ALA A 740 -8.67 45.45 35.65
N ARG A 741 -9.89 45.87 35.28
CA ARG A 741 -10.30 47.28 35.23
C ARG A 741 -10.29 47.91 36.63
N GLU A 742 -10.87 47.27 37.63
CA GLU A 742 -10.81 47.74 39.03
C GLU A 742 -9.36 47.75 39.56
N ALA A 743 -8.54 46.74 39.25
CA ALA A 743 -7.13 46.72 39.62
C ALA A 743 -6.32 47.84 38.95
N GLN A 744 -6.64 48.21 37.71
CA GLN A 744 -6.05 49.39 37.05
C GLN A 744 -6.43 50.69 37.76
N ILE A 745 -7.68 50.84 38.20
CA ILE A 745 -8.14 51.98 38.98
C ILE A 745 -7.40 52.04 40.33
N GLU A 746 -7.30 50.92 41.06
CA GLU A 746 -6.54 50.84 42.32
C GLU A 746 -5.04 51.09 42.11
N ALA A 747 -4.43 50.59 41.04
CA ALA A 747 -3.03 50.87 40.73
C ALA A 747 -2.79 52.36 40.40
N ALA A 748 -3.74 53.00 39.69
CA ALA A 748 -3.71 54.43 39.43
C ALA A 748 -3.84 55.24 40.74
N LEU A 749 -4.77 54.85 41.62
CA LEU A 749 -4.90 55.43 42.96
C LEU A 749 -3.62 55.25 43.77
N GLU A 750 -3.03 54.05 43.75
CA GLU A 750 -1.81 53.73 44.49
C GLU A 750 -0.58 54.45 43.93
N ARG A 751 -0.49 54.70 42.61
CA ARG A 751 0.57 55.56 42.05
C ARG A 751 0.46 56.99 42.55
N VAL A 752 -0.76 57.53 42.62
CA VAL A 752 -1.00 58.85 43.22
C VAL A 752 -0.65 58.82 44.72
N ARG A 753 -1.07 57.79 45.48
CA ARG A 753 -0.69 57.62 46.91
C ARG A 753 0.82 57.49 47.10
N SER A 754 1.47 56.64 46.33
CA SER A 754 2.91 56.37 46.40
C SER A 754 3.70 57.64 46.11
N ARG A 755 3.34 58.41 45.06
CA ARG A 755 3.97 59.70 44.82
C ARG A 755 3.76 60.66 45.98
N THR A 756 2.52 60.78 46.46
CA THR A 756 2.18 61.58 47.63
C THR A 756 3.03 61.20 48.85
N MET A 757 3.16 59.90 49.15
CA MET A 757 3.91 59.41 50.30
C MET A 757 5.42 59.62 50.13
N ALA A 758 5.90 59.53 48.89
CA ALA A 758 7.28 59.79 48.52
C ALA A 758 7.64 61.28 48.51
N MET A 759 6.66 62.19 48.62
CA MET A 759 6.95 63.62 48.81
C MET A 759 7.91 63.81 49.98
N GLN A 760 8.97 64.58 49.74
CA GLN A 760 9.98 64.93 50.74
C GLN A 760 9.83 66.38 51.19
N SER A 761 9.15 67.19 50.37
CA SER A 761 8.81 68.56 50.70
C SER A 761 7.36 68.88 50.40
N SER A 762 6.84 69.87 51.12
CA SER A 762 5.51 70.41 50.93
C SER A 762 5.30 71.10 49.56
N GLU A 763 6.38 71.48 48.86
CA GLU A 763 6.33 72.05 47.50
C GLU A 763 6.07 71.01 46.40
N GLU A 764 6.31 69.72 46.68
CA GLU A 764 6.08 68.60 45.75
C GLU A 764 4.60 68.25 45.55
N LEU A 765 3.67 68.94 46.22
CA LEU A 765 2.24 68.71 46.04
C LEU A 765 1.78 68.98 44.58
N ALA A 766 2.50 69.85 43.86
CA ALA A 766 2.31 70.06 42.43
C ALA A 766 2.65 68.81 41.58
N ASP A 767 3.55 67.93 42.03
CA ASP A 767 3.83 66.66 41.35
C ASP A 767 2.68 65.68 41.51
N ALA A 768 2.03 65.66 42.67
CA ALA A 768 0.84 64.84 42.91
C ALA A 768 -0.32 65.28 42.00
N ALA A 769 -0.50 66.58 41.78
CA ALA A 769 -1.46 67.12 40.82
C ALA A 769 -1.15 66.68 39.37
N TYR A 770 0.13 66.65 38.99
CA TYR A 770 0.56 66.19 37.67
C TYR A 770 0.35 64.68 37.47
N ILE A 771 0.71 63.86 38.45
CA ILE A 771 0.53 62.41 38.34
C ILE A 771 -0.96 62.04 38.33
N LEU A 772 -1.79 62.76 39.07
CA LEU A 772 -3.25 62.62 38.99
C LEU A 772 -3.76 62.92 37.56
N PHE A 773 -3.22 63.94 36.90
CA PHE A 773 -3.55 64.27 35.51
C PHE A 773 -3.18 63.13 34.55
N GLU A 774 -1.99 62.56 34.68
CA GLU A 774 -1.57 61.42 33.85
C GLU A 774 -2.42 60.16 34.11
N GLN A 775 -2.73 59.87 35.37
CA GLN A 775 -3.51 58.66 35.71
C GLN A 775 -4.95 58.76 35.23
N LEU A 776 -5.58 59.93 35.29
CA LEU A 776 -6.93 60.12 34.77
C LEU A 776 -6.96 60.03 33.22
N ASN A 777 -5.92 60.48 32.52
CA ASN A 777 -5.76 60.23 31.08
C ASN A 777 -5.66 58.73 30.76
N VAL A 778 -4.86 57.96 31.52
CA VAL A 778 -4.73 56.49 31.35
C VAL A 778 -6.07 55.78 31.55
N LEU A 779 -6.93 56.29 32.44
CA LEU A 779 -8.26 55.74 32.68
C LEU A 779 -9.31 56.20 31.65
N GLY A 780 -8.93 57.06 30.69
CA GLY A 780 -9.80 57.53 29.61
C GLY A 780 -10.59 58.81 29.92
N VAL A 781 -10.30 59.50 31.04
CA VAL A 781 -10.99 60.74 31.41
C VAL A 781 -10.39 61.93 30.66
N THR A 782 -11.18 62.56 29.79
CA THR A 782 -10.72 63.74 29.03
C THR A 782 -10.85 65.02 29.86
N HIS A 783 -9.75 65.72 30.12
CA HIS A 783 -9.73 66.97 30.90
C HIS A 783 -8.65 67.97 30.47
N GLU A 784 -8.88 69.27 30.67
CA GLU A 784 -7.95 70.33 30.27
C GLU A 784 -6.90 70.67 31.34
N ARG A 785 -7.29 70.55 32.61
CA ARG A 785 -6.52 70.99 33.78
C ARG A 785 -7.07 70.36 35.06
N ILE A 786 -6.17 70.07 36.00
CA ILE A 786 -6.49 69.64 37.36
C ILE A 786 -5.99 70.66 38.37
N ASN A 787 -6.77 70.86 39.43
CA ASN A 787 -6.43 71.74 40.54
C ASN A 787 -6.65 71.00 41.85
N ILE A 788 -5.69 71.07 42.77
CA ILE A 788 -5.84 70.64 44.16
C ILE A 788 -6.00 71.90 44.99
N GLY A 789 -7.13 72.06 45.67
CA GLY A 789 -7.41 73.17 46.57
C GLY A 789 -7.44 72.71 48.02
N ILE A 790 -6.62 73.33 48.88
CA ILE A 790 -6.64 73.12 50.34
C ILE A 790 -7.31 74.30 51.01
N VAL A 791 -8.31 74.05 51.85
CA VAL A 791 -9.07 75.10 52.53
C VAL A 791 -8.32 75.55 53.78
N ASN A 792 -8.05 76.86 53.87
CA ASN A 792 -7.52 77.49 55.06
C ASN A 792 -8.58 78.40 55.70
N GLU A 793 -9.28 77.87 56.71
CA GLU A 793 -10.36 78.61 57.37
C GLU A 793 -9.84 79.78 58.22
N GLU A 794 -8.63 79.70 58.77
CA GLU A 794 -8.05 80.79 59.58
C GLU A 794 -7.71 82.01 58.70
N LYS A 795 -7.16 81.77 57.51
CA LYS A 795 -6.78 82.82 56.55
C LYS A 795 -7.92 83.23 55.61
N GLN A 796 -9.06 82.53 55.65
CA GLN A 796 -10.20 82.72 54.74
C GLN A 796 -9.83 82.58 53.24
N THR A 797 -8.90 81.66 52.94
CA THR A 797 -8.41 81.40 51.59
C THR A 797 -8.46 79.90 51.24
N ILE A 798 -8.42 79.60 49.95
CA ILE A 798 -8.11 78.26 49.43
C ILE A 798 -6.78 78.36 48.69
N ASP A 799 -5.82 77.53 49.08
CA ASP A 799 -4.52 77.43 48.42
C ASP A 799 -4.59 76.35 47.34
N PHE A 800 -4.25 76.72 46.11
CA PHE A 800 -4.39 75.91 44.91
C PHE A 800 -3.02 75.52 44.34
N TRP A 801 -2.88 74.23 44.03
CA TRP A 801 -1.81 73.68 43.19
C TRP A 801 -2.44 73.26 41.87
N ILE A 802 -1.95 73.84 40.78
CA ILE A 802 -2.64 73.84 39.49
C ILE A 802 -1.71 73.31 38.41
N THR A 803 -2.20 72.43 37.53
CA THR A 803 -1.45 72.05 36.32
C THR A 803 -1.62 73.09 35.20
N GLU A 804 -0.64 73.21 34.31
CA GLU A 804 -0.79 74.01 33.08
C GLU A 804 -1.92 73.42 32.21
N GLN A 805 -2.52 74.25 31.34
CA GLN A 805 -3.44 73.73 30.32
C GLN A 805 -2.67 72.79 29.37
N GLY A 806 -3.07 71.52 29.35
CA GLY A 806 -2.38 70.43 28.65
C GLY A 806 -1.46 69.56 29.53
N GLY A 807 -1.40 69.79 30.85
CA GLY A 807 -0.83 68.84 31.80
C GLY A 807 0.51 69.23 32.44
N ASN A 808 1.28 70.17 31.92
CA ASN A 808 2.62 70.48 32.49
C ASN A 808 2.56 70.96 33.94
N LYS A 809 3.61 70.68 34.72
CA LYS A 809 3.74 71.10 36.13
C LYS A 809 3.91 72.62 36.27
N LEU A 810 3.24 73.22 37.27
CA LEU A 810 3.54 74.57 37.77
C LEU A 810 4.05 74.47 39.22
N ASN A 811 5.25 75.00 39.48
CA ASN A 811 5.91 74.91 40.80
C ASN A 811 5.45 75.99 41.80
N SER A 812 4.31 76.64 41.56
CA SER A 812 3.81 77.73 42.41
C SER A 812 2.43 77.39 42.96
N SER A 813 2.25 77.61 44.27
CA SER A 813 0.93 77.61 44.90
C SER A 813 0.27 78.97 44.75
N PHE A 814 -1.04 78.98 44.57
CA PHE A 814 -1.83 80.19 44.38
C PHE A 814 -2.93 80.29 45.44
N SER A 815 -3.15 81.45 46.06
CA SER A 815 -4.19 81.58 47.09
C SER A 815 -5.38 82.38 46.57
N GLY A 816 -6.58 81.82 46.65
CA GLY A 816 -7.84 82.50 46.30
C GLY A 816 -8.71 82.77 47.52
N ARG A 817 -9.38 83.94 47.57
CA ARG A 817 -10.32 84.28 48.64
C ARG A 817 -11.56 83.39 48.59
N ILE A 818 -11.99 82.86 49.75
CA ILE A 818 -13.21 82.04 49.85
C ILE A 818 -14.46 82.81 49.39
N SER A 819 -14.45 84.15 49.51
CA SER A 819 -15.55 85.04 49.11
C SER A 819 -15.69 85.29 47.60
N GLU A 820 -14.85 84.67 46.75
CA GLU A 820 -14.99 84.80 45.30
C GLU A 820 -16.32 84.16 44.83
N PRO A 821 -17.23 84.92 44.19
CA PRO A 821 -18.64 84.54 44.06
C PRO A 821 -18.94 83.49 42.97
N THR A 822 -18.05 83.28 41.99
CA THR A 822 -18.35 82.46 40.81
C THR A 822 -18.08 80.97 41.02
N THR A 823 -16.88 80.61 41.50
CA THR A 823 -16.47 79.21 41.69
C THR A 823 -16.11 78.92 43.14
N ILE A 824 -15.23 79.71 43.77
CA ILE A 824 -14.63 79.33 45.06
C ILE A 824 -15.69 79.36 46.17
N SER A 825 -16.56 80.35 46.21
CA SER A 825 -17.63 80.42 47.22
C SER A 825 -18.67 79.30 47.03
N LYS A 826 -19.01 78.94 45.79
CA LYS A 826 -19.95 77.84 45.49
C LYS A 826 -19.32 76.50 45.91
N ALA A 827 -18.05 76.29 45.56
CA ALA A 827 -17.27 75.12 45.95
C ALA A 827 -17.12 74.99 47.46
N TYR A 828 -16.74 76.07 48.16
CA TYR A 828 -16.60 76.08 49.62
C TYR A 828 -17.94 75.80 50.33
N SER A 829 -19.05 76.38 49.84
CA SER A 829 -20.36 76.08 50.42
C SER A 829 -20.78 74.62 50.22
N ALA A 830 -20.46 74.01 49.08
CA ALA A 830 -20.77 72.60 48.82
C ALA A 830 -19.90 71.67 49.68
N TRP A 831 -18.60 71.96 49.78
CA TRP A 831 -17.65 71.28 50.66
C TRP A 831 -18.09 71.34 52.13
N LYS A 832 -18.47 72.53 52.63
CA LYS A 832 -18.92 72.74 54.02
C LYS A 832 -20.22 72.01 54.36
N LYS A 833 -21.05 71.72 53.35
CA LYS A 833 -22.29 70.93 53.49
C LYS A 833 -22.04 69.42 53.45
N GLY A 834 -20.79 68.97 53.25
CA GLY A 834 -20.43 67.56 53.19
C GLY A 834 -20.84 66.86 51.88
N ALA A 835 -20.97 67.60 50.77
CA ALA A 835 -21.16 66.97 49.47
C ALA A 835 -19.92 66.12 49.10
N LYS A 836 -20.12 65.01 48.37
CA LYS A 836 -19.01 64.20 47.83
C LYS A 836 -18.38 64.83 46.59
N SER A 837 -19.22 65.38 45.74
CA SER A 837 -18.85 66.07 44.52
C SER A 837 -19.79 67.23 44.23
N PHE A 838 -19.35 68.17 43.39
CA PHE A 838 -20.16 69.30 42.95
C PHE A 838 -19.72 69.77 41.57
N VAL A 839 -20.68 70.23 40.76
CA VAL A 839 -20.42 70.72 39.41
C VAL A 839 -20.76 72.20 39.31
N VAL A 840 -19.82 72.99 38.82
CA VAL A 840 -20.02 74.41 38.50
C VAL A 840 -19.98 74.57 36.98
N ASP A 841 -21.10 74.98 36.37
CA ASP A 841 -21.18 75.27 34.93
C ASP A 841 -21.14 76.78 34.70
N LEU A 842 -19.97 77.29 34.27
CA LEU A 842 -19.72 78.71 34.07
C LEU A 842 -20.00 79.11 32.61
N LYS A 843 -20.83 80.14 32.43
CA LYS A 843 -21.18 80.74 31.13
C LYS A 843 -21.27 82.27 31.23
N GLY A 844 -21.14 82.95 30.09
CA GLY A 844 -21.42 84.39 29.99
C GLY A 844 -20.57 85.25 30.94
N ASP A 845 -21.21 86.15 31.68
CA ASP A 845 -20.52 87.11 32.54
C ASP A 845 -19.92 86.48 33.80
N GLU A 846 -20.47 85.38 34.31
CA GLU A 846 -19.85 84.61 35.40
C GLU A 846 -18.49 84.03 34.96
N LEU A 847 -18.41 83.47 33.74
CA LEU A 847 -17.15 82.95 33.21
C LEU A 847 -16.11 84.05 32.98
N LYS A 848 -16.52 85.22 32.47
CA LYS A 848 -15.61 86.38 32.31
C LYS A 848 -15.09 86.87 33.66
N SER A 849 -15.95 86.95 34.67
CA SER A 849 -15.58 87.35 36.03
C SER A 849 -14.58 86.36 36.64
N TRP A 850 -14.84 85.05 36.50
CA TRP A 850 -13.93 83.99 36.94
C TRP A 850 -12.54 84.07 36.28
N LEU A 851 -12.51 84.19 34.94
CA LEU A 851 -11.25 84.29 34.20
C LEU A 851 -10.48 85.56 34.55
N ASN A 852 -11.16 86.69 34.70
CA ASN A 852 -10.54 87.94 35.13
C ASN A 852 -9.91 87.80 36.54
N TYR A 853 -10.62 87.16 37.46
CA TYR A 853 -10.11 86.90 38.81
C TYR A 853 -8.89 85.98 38.80
N LEU A 854 -8.90 84.89 38.02
CA LEU A 854 -7.75 83.99 37.90
C LEU A 854 -6.52 84.67 37.30
N ILE A 855 -6.70 85.47 36.24
CA ILE A 855 -5.59 86.08 35.48
C ILE A 855 -5.04 87.33 36.19
N ASN A 856 -5.91 88.19 36.70
CA ASN A 856 -5.50 89.52 37.19
C ASN A 856 -5.33 89.58 38.71
N GLU A 857 -6.14 88.84 39.48
CA GLU A 857 -6.03 88.85 40.95
C GLU A 857 -5.11 87.73 41.45
N ILE A 858 -5.33 86.48 41.04
CA ILE A 858 -4.50 85.33 41.48
C ILE A 858 -3.22 85.19 40.63
N LYS A 859 -3.20 85.73 39.40
CA LYS A 859 -2.08 85.67 38.45
C LYS A 859 -1.72 84.25 37.98
N ILE A 860 -2.72 83.41 37.78
CA ILE A 860 -2.53 82.06 37.24
C ILE A 860 -2.24 82.13 35.73
N PRO A 861 -1.19 81.43 35.24
CA PRO A 861 -0.90 81.34 33.81
C PRO A 861 -2.07 80.73 33.01
N PHE A 862 -2.46 81.40 31.93
CA PHE A 862 -3.59 81.00 31.08
C PHE A 862 -3.24 81.11 29.59
N LYS A 863 -3.46 80.04 28.82
CA LYS A 863 -3.20 80.00 27.37
C LYS A 863 -4.46 80.40 26.60
N LYS A 864 -4.33 81.31 25.63
CA LYS A 864 -5.46 81.81 24.81
C LYS A 864 -6.19 80.71 24.01
N ALA A 865 -5.49 79.62 23.67
CA ALA A 865 -6.05 78.50 22.89
C ALA A 865 -7.16 77.71 23.61
N PHE A 866 -7.27 77.86 24.95
CA PHE A 866 -8.23 77.14 25.79
C PHE A 866 -9.31 78.10 26.37
N LEU A 867 -9.57 79.21 25.68
CA LEU A 867 -10.66 80.14 26.00
C LEU A 867 -11.95 79.68 25.30
N HIS A 868 -12.75 78.88 25.99
CA HIS A 868 -14.08 78.46 25.54
C HIS A 868 -15.17 79.39 26.08
N ASN A 869 -16.33 79.44 25.42
CA ASN A 869 -17.50 80.25 25.86
C ASN A 869 -18.27 79.63 27.05
N ARG A 870 -17.89 78.41 27.43
CA ARG A 870 -18.43 77.62 28.54
C ARG A 870 -17.28 76.91 29.23
N ARG A 871 -17.35 76.75 30.54
CA ARG A 871 -16.43 75.92 31.31
C ARG A 871 -17.19 75.18 32.39
N VAL A 872 -17.11 73.86 32.38
CA VAL A 872 -17.62 73.01 33.45
C VAL A 872 -16.47 72.65 34.37
N GLN A 873 -16.65 72.91 35.66
CA GLN A 873 -15.72 72.51 36.70
C GLN A 873 -16.38 71.44 37.55
N THR A 874 -15.81 70.24 37.54
CA THR A 874 -16.26 69.13 38.37
C THR A 874 -15.33 69.02 39.56
N LEU A 875 -15.90 69.08 40.76
CA LEU A 875 -15.19 69.06 42.02
C LEU A 875 -15.44 67.75 42.76
N GLY A 876 -14.38 67.10 43.24
CA GLY A 876 -14.44 66.01 44.22
C GLY A 876 -13.89 66.51 45.56
N PHE A 877 -14.59 66.22 46.66
CA PHE A 877 -14.27 66.78 47.97
C PHE A 877 -13.56 65.78 48.88
N PHE A 878 -12.60 66.27 49.67
CA PHE A 878 -11.94 65.53 50.75
C PHE A 878 -11.94 66.37 52.03
N SER A 879 -11.59 65.79 53.19
CA SER A 879 -11.83 66.37 54.53
C SER A 879 -11.27 67.76 54.77
N LYS A 880 -10.26 68.19 54.00
CA LYS A 880 -9.57 69.49 54.13
C LYS A 880 -9.45 70.26 52.81
N GLY A 881 -10.12 69.81 51.74
CA GLY A 881 -9.97 70.42 50.43
C GLY A 881 -10.81 69.80 49.31
N MET A 882 -10.41 70.11 48.07
CA MET A 882 -11.12 69.69 46.86
C MET A 882 -10.15 69.43 45.70
N LEU A 883 -10.49 68.45 44.87
CA LEU A 883 -9.93 68.24 43.54
C LEU A 883 -10.87 68.88 42.53
N ILE A 884 -10.34 69.61 41.55
CA ILE A 884 -11.13 70.32 40.54
C ILE A 884 -10.63 69.95 39.17
N ILE A 885 -11.47 69.27 38.40
CA ILE A 885 -11.29 69.02 36.97
C ILE A 885 -12.02 70.11 36.19
N SER A 886 -11.37 70.66 35.16
CA SER A 886 -12.01 71.59 34.22
C SER A 886 -12.12 70.99 32.83
N SER A 887 -13.29 71.11 32.22
CA SER A 887 -13.60 70.65 30.86
C SER A 887 -14.60 71.60 30.18
N PRO A 888 -14.70 71.58 28.83
CA PRO A 888 -15.68 72.40 28.11
C PRO A 888 -17.11 71.83 28.22
N GLU A 889 -17.24 70.51 28.37
CA GLU A 889 -18.51 69.78 28.53
C GLU A 889 -18.54 69.00 29.87
N PRO A 890 -19.74 68.66 30.40
CA PRO A 890 -19.86 67.81 31.58
C PRO A 890 -19.16 66.47 31.44
N LEU A 891 -18.55 65.99 32.52
CA LEU A 891 -17.94 64.66 32.57
C LEU A 891 -19.01 63.56 32.56
N GLN A 892 -18.69 62.40 31.98
CA GLN A 892 -19.52 61.19 32.07
C GLN A 892 -19.61 60.69 33.53
N GLU A 893 -20.65 59.91 33.85
CA GLU A 893 -20.88 59.41 35.23
C GLU A 893 -19.70 58.60 35.76
N GLU A 894 -19.03 57.78 34.93
CA GLU A 894 -17.83 57.02 35.32
C GLU A 894 -16.68 57.94 35.74
N ALA A 895 -16.47 59.06 35.04
CA ALA A 895 -15.42 60.03 35.37
C ALA A 895 -15.71 60.78 36.69
N LEU A 896 -16.99 61.00 37.01
CA LEU A 896 -17.40 61.55 38.31
C LEU A 896 -17.13 60.54 39.44
N TYR A 897 -17.47 59.28 39.24
CA TYR A 897 -17.18 58.19 40.18
C TYR A 897 -15.67 58.06 40.45
N LEU A 898 -14.84 58.11 39.40
CA LEU A 898 -13.38 58.11 39.53
C LEU A 898 -12.88 59.31 40.34
N LEU A 899 -13.37 60.53 40.06
CA LEU A 899 -12.99 61.73 40.81
C LEU A 899 -13.35 61.63 42.30
N GLU A 900 -14.48 61.04 42.65
CA GLU A 900 -14.87 60.76 44.04
C GLU A 900 -13.92 59.75 44.71
N LYS A 901 -13.54 58.66 44.02
CA LYS A 901 -12.54 57.70 44.51
C LYS A 901 -11.19 58.38 44.75
N PHE A 902 -10.71 59.19 43.81
CA PHE A 902 -9.46 59.94 43.97
C PHE A 902 -9.54 60.92 45.13
N ALA A 903 -10.61 61.70 45.26
CA ALA A 903 -10.77 62.65 46.36
C ALA A 903 -10.68 61.96 47.74
N GLY A 904 -11.32 60.80 47.93
CA GLY A 904 -11.24 60.05 49.19
C GLY A 904 -9.82 59.63 49.59
N VAL A 905 -8.92 59.48 48.62
CA VAL A 905 -7.50 59.14 48.87
C VAL A 905 -6.65 60.37 49.24
N PHE A 906 -7.11 61.58 48.90
CA PHE A 906 -6.38 62.81 49.19
C PHE A 906 -6.40 63.22 50.67
N ASP A 907 -7.20 62.58 51.53
CA ASP A 907 -7.11 62.79 52.97
C ASP A 907 -5.76 62.34 53.57
N LEU A 908 -5.23 61.22 53.09
CA LEU A 908 -3.89 60.77 53.45
C LEU A 908 -2.81 61.70 52.85
N THR A 909 -3.07 62.22 51.64
CA THR A 909 -2.18 63.20 50.98
C THR A 909 -2.08 64.49 51.76
N TYR A 910 -3.21 65.01 52.24
CA TYR A 910 -3.25 66.18 53.10
C TYR A 910 -2.51 65.92 54.42
N THR A 911 -2.71 64.74 55.02
CA THR A 911 -2.03 64.35 56.27
C THR A 911 -0.51 64.33 56.05
N ARG A 912 -0.03 63.73 54.96
CA ARG A 912 1.40 63.73 54.58
C ARG A 912 1.94 65.13 54.31
N PHE A 913 1.19 65.98 53.60
CA PHE A 913 1.57 67.38 53.39
C PHE A 913 1.71 68.15 54.72
N SER A 914 0.77 67.93 55.65
CA SER A 914 0.81 68.50 57.00
C SER A 914 1.99 67.95 57.81
N ASP A 915 2.22 66.64 57.77
CA ASP A 915 3.34 65.98 58.45
C ASP A 915 4.69 66.42 57.87
N LEU A 916 4.80 66.63 56.56
CA LEU A 916 6.02 67.16 55.93
C LEU A 916 6.25 68.62 56.32
N LYS A 917 5.21 69.44 56.45
CA LYS A 917 5.36 70.80 57.00
C LYS A 917 5.89 70.78 58.44
N VAL A 918 5.47 69.81 59.24
CA VAL A 918 5.99 69.59 60.61
C VAL A 918 7.39 68.96 60.59
N ALA A 919 7.65 68.02 59.68
CA ALA A 919 8.90 67.31 59.54
C ALA A 919 10.01 68.18 58.95
N GLU A 920 9.72 69.10 58.04
CA GLU A 920 10.67 70.14 57.56
C GLU A 920 11.11 71.03 58.73
N ALA A 921 10.17 71.41 59.60
CA ALA A 921 10.49 72.15 60.83
C ALA A 921 11.33 71.30 61.81
N ASN A 922 11.10 69.99 61.87
CA ASN A 922 11.90 69.05 62.68
C ASN A 922 13.21 68.61 62.00
N ALA A 923 13.33 68.63 60.67
CA ALA A 923 14.51 68.20 59.90
C ALA A 923 15.62 69.24 60.01
N LEU A 924 15.27 70.52 60.14
CA LEU A 924 16.20 71.57 60.55
C LEU A 924 16.82 71.27 61.95
N GLN A 925 16.08 70.57 62.80
CA GLN A 925 16.53 70.11 64.11
C GLN A 925 17.32 68.78 64.02
N ALA A 926 16.91 67.84 63.15
CA ALA A 926 17.49 66.52 62.97
C ALA A 926 18.72 66.45 62.03
N GLU A 927 18.98 67.47 61.20
CA GLU A 927 20.22 67.60 60.43
C GLU A 927 21.46 67.64 61.35
N ARG A 928 21.27 68.06 62.60
CA ARG A 928 22.26 67.98 63.68
C ARG A 928 22.49 66.54 64.18
N ASP A 929 21.51 65.67 64.08
CA ASP A 929 21.54 64.28 64.60
C ASP A 929 21.93 63.26 63.49
N LEU A 930 21.73 63.59 62.21
CA LEU A 930 21.92 62.73 61.03
C LEU A 930 23.38 62.31 60.76
N VAL A 931 24.37 63.05 61.29
CA VAL A 931 25.79 62.70 61.15
C VAL A 931 26.11 61.38 61.88
N GLU A 932 25.44 61.09 63.01
CA GLU A 932 25.68 59.87 63.79
C GLU A 932 25.04 58.61 63.17
N ILE A 933 23.87 58.75 62.53
CA ILE A 933 23.09 57.61 62.01
C ILE A 933 23.66 57.05 60.69
N LYS A 934 24.30 57.89 59.86
CA LYS A 934 24.92 57.43 58.60
C LYS A 934 25.99 56.36 58.81
N LEU A 935 26.72 56.42 59.92
CA LEU A 935 27.76 55.46 60.26
C LEU A 935 27.19 54.07 60.62
N ALA A 936 25.97 54.02 61.17
CA ALA A 936 25.32 52.77 61.57
C ALA A 936 24.63 52.06 60.39
N ARG A 937 24.07 52.83 59.45
CA ARG A 937 23.37 52.29 58.26
C ARG A 937 24.31 51.56 57.30
N GLN A 938 25.53 52.07 57.10
CA GLN A 938 26.50 51.46 56.19
C GLN A 938 26.84 50.00 56.59
N LYS A 939 26.94 49.72 57.90
CA LYS A 939 27.19 48.37 58.42
C LYS A 939 26.02 47.40 58.23
N ALA A 940 24.79 47.90 58.18
CA ALA A 940 23.60 47.06 58.01
C ALA A 940 23.33 46.71 56.53
N GLU A 941 23.67 47.62 55.61
CA GLU A 941 23.54 47.39 54.17
C GLU A 941 24.56 46.34 53.68
N GLU A 942 25.77 46.33 54.24
CA GLU A 942 26.80 45.31 53.95
C GLU A 942 26.33 43.90 54.36
N ALA A 943 25.76 43.75 55.57
CA ALA A 943 25.27 42.45 56.06
C ALA A 943 24.05 41.92 55.28
N LEU A 944 23.19 42.80 54.76
CA LEU A 944 21.97 42.41 54.04
C LEU A 944 22.27 41.97 52.60
N ALA A 945 23.29 42.56 51.97
CA ALA A 945 23.78 42.12 50.66
C ALA A 945 24.41 40.72 50.74
N GLU A 946 25.15 40.46 51.81
CA GLU A 946 25.81 39.16 52.07
C GLU A 946 24.77 38.04 52.26
N LEU A 947 23.70 38.31 53.04
CA LEU A 947 22.62 37.34 53.28
C LEU A 947 21.89 36.96 51.99
N LYS A 948 21.63 37.93 51.11
CA LYS A 948 20.91 37.70 49.85
C LYS A 948 21.73 36.88 48.85
N ALA A 949 23.03 37.14 48.77
CA ALA A 949 23.95 36.36 47.95
C ALA A 949 24.03 34.90 48.42
N THR A 950 24.06 34.66 49.75
CA THR A 950 24.06 33.29 50.31
C THR A 950 22.75 32.54 50.00
N GLN A 951 21.60 33.23 50.03
CA GLN A 951 20.30 32.61 49.74
C GLN A 951 20.17 32.17 48.28
N ASP A 952 20.60 33.01 47.33
CA ASP A 952 20.56 32.67 45.89
C ASP A 952 21.49 31.50 45.56
N GLN A 953 22.63 31.41 46.25
CA GLN A 953 23.58 30.31 46.11
C GLN A 953 23.01 28.97 46.63
N LEU A 954 22.28 28.98 47.75
CA LEU A 954 21.61 27.79 48.30
C LEU A 954 20.48 27.28 47.39
N VAL A 955 19.69 28.18 46.81
CA VAL A 955 18.60 27.81 45.89
C VAL A 955 19.14 27.19 44.59
N GLN A 956 20.27 27.66 44.08
CA GLN A 956 20.93 27.02 42.94
C GLN A 956 21.49 25.63 43.28
N GLN A 957 22.12 25.48 44.46
CA GLN A 957 22.63 24.18 44.91
C GLN A 957 21.50 23.14 45.07
N GLU A 958 20.34 23.53 45.61
CA GLU A 958 19.19 22.62 45.78
C GLU A 958 18.62 22.15 44.42
N LYS A 959 18.52 23.04 43.43
CA LYS A 959 18.08 22.69 42.06
C LYS A 959 19.01 21.70 41.36
N LEU A 960 20.33 21.91 41.47
CA LEU A 960 21.33 21.05 40.85
C LEU A 960 21.37 19.67 41.53
N ALA A 961 21.25 19.61 42.87
CA ALA A 961 21.20 18.36 43.62
C ALA A 961 19.96 17.51 43.28
N SER A 962 18.77 18.14 43.22
CA SER A 962 17.52 17.46 42.86
C SER A 962 17.54 16.91 41.43
N LEU A 963 18.04 17.70 40.47
CA LEU A 963 18.17 17.29 39.07
C LEU A 963 19.18 16.12 38.92
N GLY A 964 20.28 16.14 39.68
CA GLY A 964 21.28 15.08 39.68
C GLY A 964 20.70 13.71 40.06
N GLN A 965 19.95 13.64 41.17
CA GLN A 965 19.44 12.37 41.69
C GLN A 965 18.44 11.70 40.75
N LEU A 966 17.54 12.47 40.14
CA LEU A 966 16.52 12.00 39.21
C LEU A 966 17.12 11.56 37.88
N THR A 967 18.10 12.33 37.39
CA THR A 967 18.86 12.05 36.17
C THR A 967 19.65 10.74 36.25
N ALA A 968 20.20 10.41 37.42
CA ALA A 968 20.97 9.17 37.61
C ALA A 968 20.10 7.90 37.52
N GLY A 969 18.88 7.93 38.09
CA GLY A 969 17.94 6.81 38.03
C GLY A 969 17.44 6.55 36.62
N ILE A 970 16.95 7.60 35.93
CA ILE A 970 16.46 7.52 34.55
C ILE A 970 17.55 7.02 33.61
N ALA A 971 18.76 7.54 33.73
CA ALA A 971 19.84 7.15 32.85
C ALA A 971 20.27 5.69 33.06
N HIS A 972 20.21 5.16 34.28
CA HIS A 972 20.49 3.76 34.54
C HIS A 972 19.41 2.84 33.95
N GLU A 973 18.13 3.25 33.99
CA GLU A 973 17.02 2.49 33.41
C GLU A 973 16.99 2.52 31.88
N ILE A 974 17.46 3.60 31.25
CA ILE A 974 17.56 3.71 29.78
C ILE A 974 18.82 3.00 29.24
N LYS A 975 19.92 3.02 29.97
CA LYS A 975 21.18 2.38 29.53
C LYS A 975 21.04 0.87 29.36
N ASN A 976 20.26 0.22 30.23
CA ASN A 976 20.06 -1.23 30.19
C ASN A 976 19.41 -1.73 28.88
N PRO A 977 18.23 -1.25 28.45
CA PRO A 977 17.63 -1.67 27.18
C PRO A 977 18.48 -1.29 25.97
N LEU A 978 19.18 -0.15 25.99
CA LEU A 978 20.07 0.25 24.89
C LEU A 978 21.24 -0.71 24.70
N ASN A 979 21.83 -1.21 25.79
CA ASN A 979 22.88 -2.23 25.71
C ASN A 979 22.36 -3.53 25.06
N PHE A 980 21.14 -3.96 25.39
CA PHE A 980 20.54 -5.13 24.76
C PHE A 980 20.31 -4.92 23.26
N VAL A 981 19.74 -3.78 22.87
CA VAL A 981 19.48 -3.43 21.46
C VAL A 981 20.78 -3.41 20.66
N ASN A 982 21.85 -2.79 21.19
CA ASN A 982 23.15 -2.75 20.52
C ASN A 982 23.76 -4.15 20.39
N ASN A 983 23.82 -4.92 21.48
CA ASN A 983 24.42 -6.25 21.47
C ASN A 983 23.67 -7.21 20.53
N PHE A 984 22.33 -7.19 20.50
CA PHE A 984 21.57 -8.03 19.57
C PHE A 984 21.78 -7.61 18.12
N SER A 985 21.90 -6.32 17.84
CA SER A 985 22.17 -5.83 16.49
C SER A 985 23.56 -6.23 16.00
N GLU A 986 24.56 -6.21 16.89
CA GLU A 986 25.93 -6.65 16.60
C GLU A 986 25.98 -8.16 16.33
N VAL A 987 25.40 -8.99 17.19
CA VAL A 987 25.32 -10.45 17.00
C VAL A 987 24.52 -10.82 15.74
N SER A 988 23.44 -10.10 15.44
CA SER A 988 22.68 -10.34 14.20
C SER A 988 23.47 -9.96 12.94
N ASN A 989 24.33 -8.95 12.99
CA ASN A 989 25.24 -8.66 11.89
C ASN A 989 26.29 -9.76 11.70
N GLU A 990 26.85 -10.31 12.79
CA GLU A 990 27.78 -11.45 12.73
C GLU A 990 27.12 -12.70 12.11
N LEU A 991 25.87 -13.02 12.48
CA LEU A 991 25.12 -14.14 11.89
C LEU A 991 24.81 -13.93 10.40
N ILE A 992 24.64 -12.69 9.96
CA ILE A 992 24.46 -12.37 8.54
C ILE A 992 25.79 -12.52 7.80
N ASP A 993 26.92 -12.16 8.41
CA ASP A 993 28.25 -12.41 7.85
C ASP A 993 28.51 -13.91 7.67
N GLU A 994 28.16 -14.74 8.66
CA GLU A 994 28.19 -16.20 8.53
C GLU A 994 27.26 -16.72 7.42
N ALA A 995 26.07 -16.11 7.26
CA ALA A 995 25.15 -16.46 6.19
C ALA A 995 25.72 -16.11 4.80
N PHE A 996 26.43 -14.99 4.66
CA PHE A 996 27.15 -14.65 3.43
C PHE A 996 28.25 -15.68 3.12
N GLU A 997 29.02 -16.10 4.12
CA GLU A 997 30.07 -17.13 3.95
C GLU A 997 29.51 -18.49 3.51
N GLU A 998 28.34 -18.91 4.01
CA GLU A 998 27.68 -20.14 3.55
C GLU A 998 27.09 -19.99 2.15
N LEU A 999 26.53 -18.82 1.82
CA LEU A 999 26.01 -18.54 0.49
C LEU A 999 27.12 -18.51 -0.57
N GLU A 1000 28.33 -18.03 -0.24
CA GLU A 1000 29.48 -18.08 -1.15
C GLU A 1000 29.81 -19.51 -1.63
N LYS A 1001 29.52 -20.54 -0.82
CA LYS A 1001 29.80 -21.96 -1.15
C LYS A 1001 28.81 -22.58 -2.13
N ILE A 1002 27.69 -21.92 -2.41
CA ILE A 1002 26.66 -22.38 -3.35
C ILE A 1002 26.96 -21.84 -4.76
N GLU A 1003 27.06 -22.69 -5.77
CA GLU A 1003 27.25 -22.24 -7.17
C GLU A 1003 25.96 -21.61 -7.74
N GLY A 1004 26.13 -20.55 -8.55
CA GLY A 1004 25.12 -19.51 -8.82
C GLY A 1004 23.75 -19.98 -9.33
N SER A 1005 22.70 -19.37 -8.73
CA SER A 1005 21.32 -19.31 -9.22
C SER A 1005 20.77 -17.89 -8.98
N ASP A 1006 19.73 -17.50 -9.72
CA ASP A 1006 19.07 -16.20 -9.54
C ASP A 1006 18.50 -16.04 -8.12
N GLU A 1007 18.10 -17.15 -7.46
CA GLU A 1007 17.62 -17.12 -6.07
C GLU A 1007 18.73 -16.79 -5.06
N LYS A 1008 19.99 -17.15 -5.34
CA LYS A 1008 21.14 -16.80 -4.48
C LYS A 1008 21.38 -15.29 -4.48
N GLU A 1009 21.29 -14.65 -5.64
CA GLU A 1009 21.46 -13.20 -5.77
C GLU A 1009 20.36 -12.42 -5.04
N GLU A 1010 19.12 -12.92 -5.08
CA GLU A 1010 18.00 -12.34 -4.33
C GLU A 1010 18.17 -12.49 -2.81
N ILE A 1011 18.65 -13.64 -2.33
CA ILE A 1011 18.94 -13.86 -0.91
C ILE A 1011 20.08 -12.94 -0.43
N ILE A 1012 21.13 -12.75 -1.24
CA ILE A 1012 22.24 -11.83 -0.94
C ILE A 1012 21.70 -10.40 -0.78
N ALA A 1013 20.87 -9.93 -1.72
CA ALA A 1013 20.29 -8.59 -1.65
C ALA A 1013 19.44 -8.37 -0.38
N ILE A 1014 18.62 -9.36 0.01
CA ILE A 1014 17.82 -9.29 1.25
C ILE A 1014 18.72 -9.23 2.49
N LEU A 1015 19.78 -10.06 2.54
CA LEU A 1015 20.71 -10.05 3.67
C LEU A 1015 21.50 -8.74 3.76
N GLU A 1016 21.87 -8.13 2.63
CA GLU A 1016 22.50 -6.81 2.59
C GLU A 1016 21.58 -5.72 3.15
N ASP A 1017 20.30 -5.74 2.79
CA ASP A 1017 19.29 -4.82 3.33
C ASP A 1017 19.10 -5.01 4.84
N VAL A 1018 19.02 -6.25 5.33
CA VAL A 1018 18.90 -6.53 6.77
C VAL A 1018 20.14 -6.05 7.52
N LYS A 1019 21.35 -6.32 6.99
CA LYS A 1019 22.62 -5.84 7.56
C LYS A 1019 22.69 -4.32 7.59
N GLY A 1020 22.21 -3.66 6.54
CA GLY A 1020 22.10 -2.19 6.47
C GLY A 1020 21.17 -1.62 7.54
N ASN A 1021 20.03 -2.26 7.79
CA ASN A 1021 19.09 -1.86 8.83
C ASN A 1021 19.68 -2.05 10.24
N LEU A 1022 20.28 -3.20 10.53
CA LEU A 1022 20.91 -3.50 11.82
C LEU A 1022 22.08 -2.54 12.12
N SER A 1023 22.86 -2.17 11.10
CA SER A 1023 23.92 -1.17 11.23
C SER A 1023 23.38 0.21 11.64
N LYS A 1024 22.23 0.64 11.10
CA LYS A 1024 21.56 1.89 11.52
C LYS A 1024 21.00 1.80 12.95
N VAL A 1025 20.45 0.65 13.33
CA VAL A 1025 19.97 0.43 14.71
C VAL A 1025 21.13 0.53 15.71
N LEU A 1026 22.27 -0.08 15.38
CA LEU A 1026 23.49 0.00 16.19
C LEU A 1026 24.03 1.43 16.30
N GLU A 1027 23.99 2.21 15.20
CA GLU A 1027 24.39 3.62 15.18
C GLU A 1027 23.51 4.46 16.12
N HIS A 1028 22.19 4.37 15.98
CA HIS A 1028 21.25 5.14 16.79
C HIS A 1028 21.25 4.70 18.26
N GLY A 1029 21.35 3.40 18.54
CA GLY A 1029 21.44 2.87 19.89
C GLY A 1029 22.75 3.29 20.59
N SER A 1030 23.87 3.32 19.86
CA SER A 1030 25.15 3.83 20.38
C SER A 1030 25.10 5.33 20.69
N ARG A 1031 24.45 6.13 19.83
CA ARG A 1031 24.23 7.56 20.08
C ARG A 1031 23.40 7.80 21.34
N ALA A 1032 22.29 7.08 21.48
CA ALA A 1032 21.44 7.17 22.66
C ALA A 1032 22.22 6.81 23.94
N ASN A 1033 23.07 5.77 23.88
CA ASN A 1033 23.93 5.38 25.00
C ASN A 1033 24.96 6.48 25.35
N GLY A 1034 25.52 7.17 24.35
CA GLY A 1034 26.40 8.33 24.53
C GLY A 1034 25.70 9.52 25.22
N ILE A 1035 24.47 9.85 24.80
CA ILE A 1035 23.65 10.90 25.41
C ILE A 1035 23.35 10.57 26.88
N VAL A 1036 22.90 9.35 27.16
CA VAL A 1036 22.59 8.86 28.51
C VAL A 1036 23.83 8.88 29.41
N THR A 1037 24.98 8.50 28.88
CA THR A 1037 26.26 8.55 29.61
C THR A 1037 26.70 9.99 29.92
N SER A 1038 26.53 10.92 28.98
CA SER A 1038 26.80 12.34 29.19
C SER A 1038 25.85 12.96 30.22
N MET A 1039 24.58 12.53 30.21
CA MET A 1039 23.56 12.92 31.18
C MET A 1039 23.90 12.41 32.60
N LEU A 1040 24.44 11.19 32.74
CA LEU A 1040 24.98 10.69 34.02
C LEU A 1040 26.18 11.50 34.52
N GLN A 1041 27.08 11.91 33.63
CA GLN A 1041 28.20 12.77 33.97
C GLN A 1041 27.74 14.15 34.42
N HIS A 1042 26.65 14.68 33.86
CA HIS A 1042 26.03 15.95 34.28
C HIS A 1042 25.51 15.90 35.73
N SER A 1043 24.95 14.77 36.13
CA SER A 1043 24.33 14.54 37.44
C SER A 1043 25.33 14.36 38.60
N ARG A 1044 26.54 13.87 38.32
CA ARG A 1044 27.60 13.67 39.32
C ARG A 1044 28.42 14.94 39.52
N GLY A 1045 27.89 15.90 40.29
CA GLY A 1045 28.69 16.92 40.95
C GLY A 1045 29.18 16.40 42.30
N GLY A 1046 30.38 16.80 42.73
CA GLY A 1046 30.92 16.49 44.06
C GLY A 1046 30.09 17.09 45.20
N ASP A 1047 30.65 17.17 46.41
CA ASP A 1047 29.99 17.76 47.58
C ASP A 1047 29.68 19.27 47.46
N GLY A 1048 29.97 19.88 46.30
CA GLY A 1048 29.56 21.22 45.90
C GLY A 1048 30.27 22.34 46.65
N LYS A 1049 31.34 22.01 47.40
CA LYS A 1049 32.09 22.99 48.19
C LYS A 1049 33.14 23.69 47.35
N MET A 1050 33.07 25.01 47.32
CA MET A 1050 34.17 25.83 46.83
C MET A 1050 35.31 25.79 47.86
N GLU A 1051 36.49 25.36 47.43
CA GLU A 1051 37.68 25.30 48.28
C GLU A 1051 38.83 26.10 47.63
N PRO A 1052 39.76 26.65 48.42
CA PRO A 1052 40.94 27.32 47.88
C PRO A 1052 41.85 26.35 47.12
N THR A 1053 41.74 26.36 45.78
CA THR A 1053 42.45 25.44 44.88
C THR A 1053 43.53 26.15 44.10
N ASP A 1054 44.71 25.53 43.98
CA ASP A 1054 45.76 26.00 43.07
C ASP A 1054 45.32 25.77 41.62
N LEU A 1055 44.85 26.84 40.97
CA LEU A 1055 44.29 26.78 39.62
C LEU A 1055 45.35 26.36 38.59
N ASN A 1056 46.59 26.83 38.73
CA ASN A 1056 47.66 26.51 37.79
C ASN A 1056 48.05 25.03 37.90
N ALA A 1057 48.09 24.49 39.12
CA ALA A 1057 48.31 23.05 39.34
C ALA A 1057 47.18 22.21 38.72
N LEU A 1058 45.91 22.61 38.93
CA LEU A 1058 44.75 21.93 38.39
C LEU A 1058 44.73 21.93 36.85
N LEU A 1059 44.99 23.08 36.22
CA LEU A 1059 45.11 23.20 34.76
C LEU A 1059 46.20 22.28 34.22
N LYS A 1060 47.38 22.28 34.85
CA LYS A 1060 48.49 21.43 34.44
C LYS A 1060 48.14 19.94 34.54
N GLU A 1061 47.49 19.52 35.61
CA GLU A 1061 47.08 18.13 35.81
C GLU A 1061 46.08 17.67 34.74
N TYR A 1062 44.97 18.40 34.58
CA TYR A 1062 43.86 17.96 33.73
C TYR A 1062 44.09 18.20 32.23
N VAL A 1063 44.93 19.17 31.85
CA VAL A 1063 45.41 19.28 30.45
C VAL A 1063 46.28 18.07 30.10
N ASN A 1064 47.20 17.67 30.99
CA ASN A 1064 48.03 16.48 30.76
C ASN A 1064 47.20 15.20 30.76
N LEU A 1065 46.22 15.08 31.66
CA LEU A 1065 45.29 13.94 31.68
C LEU A 1065 44.52 13.82 30.35
N SER A 1066 43.99 14.93 29.85
CA SER A 1066 43.27 14.97 28.57
C SER A 1066 44.20 14.59 27.40
N PHE A 1067 45.45 15.05 27.42
CA PHE A 1067 46.46 14.69 26.42
C PHE A 1067 46.81 13.19 26.45
N HIS A 1068 47.03 12.61 27.63
CA HIS A 1068 47.27 11.18 27.78
C HIS A 1068 46.07 10.35 27.34
N GLY A 1069 44.85 10.80 27.67
CA GLY A 1069 43.60 10.19 27.20
C GLY A 1069 43.49 10.19 25.68
N MET A 1070 43.77 11.33 25.05
CA MET A 1070 43.78 11.45 23.58
C MET A 1070 44.84 10.54 22.94
N ARG A 1071 46.04 10.43 23.51
CA ARG A 1071 47.10 9.55 23.02
C ARG A 1071 46.81 8.06 23.17
N ALA A 1072 45.98 7.67 24.14
CA ALA A 1072 45.57 6.29 24.36
C ALA A 1072 44.32 5.89 23.54
N GLY A 1073 43.70 6.84 22.84
CA GLY A 1073 42.49 6.62 22.03
C GLY A 1073 42.74 5.91 20.69
N LYS A 1074 41.65 5.53 20.01
CA LYS A 1074 41.68 4.81 18.71
C LYS A 1074 42.42 5.57 17.61
N THR A 1075 42.37 6.91 17.64
CA THR A 1075 43.07 7.80 16.72
C THR A 1075 43.90 8.78 17.54
N PRO A 1076 45.23 8.60 17.69
CA PRO A 1076 46.06 9.58 18.39
C PRO A 1076 46.60 10.64 17.42
N ILE A 1077 46.66 11.90 17.85
CA ILE A 1077 47.37 12.99 17.15
C ILE A 1077 48.56 13.48 17.99
N ASN A 1078 49.63 13.94 17.33
CA ASN A 1078 50.78 14.51 18.03
C ASN A 1078 50.55 16.01 18.23
N VAL A 1079 50.27 16.43 19.46
CA VAL A 1079 49.95 17.82 19.83
C VAL A 1079 51.09 18.43 20.65
N ASP A 1080 51.58 19.60 20.24
CA ASP A 1080 52.45 20.44 21.06
C ASP A 1080 51.60 21.21 22.09
N ILE A 1081 51.89 21.02 23.39
CA ILE A 1081 51.13 21.66 24.48
C ILE A 1081 52.00 22.74 25.12
N ALA A 1082 51.54 23.99 25.02
CA ALA A 1082 52.18 25.15 25.64
C ALA A 1082 51.35 25.66 26.81
N LEU A 1083 51.88 25.56 28.03
CA LEU A 1083 51.28 26.14 29.24
C LEU A 1083 51.96 27.48 29.58
N GLN A 1084 51.22 28.58 29.52
CA GLN A 1084 51.67 29.93 29.86
C GLN A 1084 50.90 30.43 31.08
N LEU A 1085 51.27 29.91 32.25
CA LEU A 1085 50.52 30.11 33.48
C LEU A 1085 51.13 31.25 34.31
N ASP A 1086 50.32 32.23 34.71
CA ASP A 1086 50.75 33.34 35.58
C ASP A 1086 50.88 32.86 37.03
N GLU A 1087 52.12 32.81 37.53
CA GLU A 1087 52.44 32.35 38.89
C GLU A 1087 51.81 33.22 40.00
N LYS A 1088 51.33 34.43 39.68
CA LYS A 1088 50.74 35.36 40.66
C LYS A 1088 49.28 35.08 41.02
N ILE A 1089 48.60 34.17 40.31
CA ILE A 1089 47.17 33.86 40.51
C ILE A 1089 46.90 33.19 41.86
N GLY A 1090 47.86 32.45 42.42
CA GLY A 1090 47.71 31.80 43.72
C GLY A 1090 46.54 30.80 43.77
N LYS A 1091 45.85 30.73 44.92
CA LYS A 1091 44.69 29.87 45.11
C LYS A 1091 43.39 30.61 44.76
N VAL A 1092 42.51 29.95 44.03
CA VAL A 1092 41.18 30.44 43.64
C VAL A 1092 40.14 29.55 44.30
N ASN A 1093 39.10 30.15 44.89
CA ASN A 1093 37.97 29.39 45.43
C ASN A 1093 37.13 28.82 44.28
N LEU A 1094 37.17 27.51 44.10
CA LEU A 1094 36.39 26.80 43.09
C LEU A 1094 36.08 25.37 43.53
N ILE A 1095 35.09 24.74 42.88
CA ILE A 1095 34.81 23.32 43.05
C ILE A 1095 35.75 22.56 42.10
N SER A 1096 36.81 21.98 42.65
CA SER A 1096 37.90 21.38 41.85
C SER A 1096 37.42 20.31 40.88
N GLU A 1097 36.45 19.49 41.29
CA GLU A 1097 35.85 18.45 40.47
C GLU A 1097 35.08 19.03 39.27
N ASP A 1098 34.24 20.03 39.48
CA ASP A 1098 33.49 20.69 38.40
C ASP A 1098 34.44 21.39 37.43
N PHE A 1099 35.44 22.09 37.97
CA PHE A 1099 36.39 22.80 37.14
C PHE A 1099 37.35 21.87 36.38
N SER A 1100 37.63 20.67 36.91
CA SER A 1100 38.34 19.64 36.16
C SER A 1100 37.59 19.22 34.89
N ARG A 1101 36.25 19.16 34.94
CA ARG A 1101 35.39 18.81 33.79
C ARG A 1101 35.38 19.91 32.74
N VAL A 1102 35.38 21.17 33.15
CA VAL A 1102 35.57 22.34 32.27
C VAL A 1102 36.85 22.19 31.45
N ILE A 1103 37.97 21.87 32.12
CA ILE A 1103 39.28 21.73 31.49
C ILE A 1103 39.30 20.57 30.50
N VAL A 1104 38.82 19.39 30.91
CA VAL A 1104 38.78 18.19 30.06
C VAL A 1104 37.90 18.41 28.83
N ASN A 1105 36.72 19.03 28.98
CA ASN A 1105 35.82 19.30 27.87
C ASN A 1105 36.44 20.26 26.84
N LEU A 1106 37.07 21.33 27.29
CA LEU A 1106 37.71 22.29 26.40
C LEU A 1106 38.93 21.68 25.69
N CYS A 1107 39.76 20.90 26.40
CA CYS A 1107 40.90 20.22 25.80
C CYS A 1107 40.48 19.18 24.76
N ASN A 1108 39.46 18.35 25.06
CA ASN A 1108 38.97 17.34 24.11
C ASN A 1108 38.36 17.98 22.86
N ASN A 1109 37.59 19.07 23.02
CA ASN A 1109 37.08 19.81 21.86
C ASN A 1109 38.21 20.37 20.99
N ALA A 1110 39.27 20.91 21.62
CA ALA A 1110 40.45 21.36 20.90
C ALA A 1110 41.17 20.22 20.18
N PHE A 1111 41.35 19.05 20.81
CA PHE A 1111 41.97 17.88 20.17
C PHE A 1111 41.17 17.38 18.97
N ASP A 1112 39.84 17.33 19.07
CA ASP A 1112 39.00 16.89 17.95
C ASP A 1112 39.03 17.90 16.80
N ALA A 1113 39.02 19.20 17.10
CA ALA A 1113 39.16 20.25 16.09
C ALA A 1113 40.51 20.14 15.36
N MET A 1114 41.61 19.94 16.11
CA MET A 1114 42.93 19.76 15.51
C MET A 1114 43.08 18.44 14.74
N ARG A 1115 42.39 17.37 15.15
CA ARG A 1115 42.35 16.09 14.45
C ARG A 1115 41.74 16.24 13.06
N GLN A 1116 40.58 16.88 12.98
CA GLN A 1116 39.91 17.16 11.71
C GLN A 1116 40.85 17.89 10.73
N LYS A 1117 41.54 18.93 11.21
CA LYS A 1117 42.48 19.69 10.37
C LYS A 1117 43.73 18.88 9.97
N THR A 1118 44.16 17.94 10.80
CA THR A 1118 45.28 17.03 10.49
C THR A 1118 44.92 16.06 9.37
N GLU A 1119 43.67 15.59 9.34
CA GLU A 1119 43.15 14.72 8.27
C GLU A 1119 42.95 15.51 6.96
N GLU A 1120 42.51 16.77 7.04
CA GLU A 1120 42.32 17.65 5.88
C GLU A 1120 43.65 18.07 5.22
N VAL A 1121 44.73 18.24 6.01
CA VAL A 1121 46.05 18.67 5.49
C VAL A 1121 47.19 17.77 6.03
N PRO A 1122 47.33 16.52 5.51
CA PRO A 1122 48.28 15.55 6.03
C PRO A 1122 49.74 16.00 5.83
N GLY A 1123 50.53 16.02 6.92
CA GLY A 1123 51.98 16.19 6.89
C GLY A 1123 52.52 17.63 6.89
N SER A 1124 51.71 18.66 6.67
CA SER A 1124 52.13 20.08 6.75
C SER A 1124 51.55 20.84 7.94
N TYR A 1125 50.68 20.22 8.73
CA TYR A 1125 50.05 20.81 9.91
C TYR A 1125 50.66 20.25 11.20
N GLN A 1126 51.01 21.14 12.14
CA GLN A 1126 51.46 20.79 13.49
C GLN A 1126 50.38 21.20 14.50
N PRO A 1127 49.62 20.25 15.06
CA PRO A 1127 48.64 20.52 16.11
C PRO A 1127 49.30 21.17 17.34
N LYS A 1128 48.72 22.26 17.83
CA LYS A 1128 49.20 22.99 19.00
C LYS A 1128 48.05 23.48 19.88
N LEU A 1129 48.13 23.13 21.15
CA LEU A 1129 47.23 23.61 22.21
C LEU A 1129 47.99 24.58 23.12
N THR A 1130 47.48 25.80 23.29
CA THR A 1130 48.05 26.79 24.23
C THR A 1130 47.04 27.09 25.32
N VAL A 1131 47.44 26.93 26.59
CA VAL A 1131 46.62 27.29 27.75
C VAL A 1131 47.31 28.43 28.49
N ARG A 1132 46.61 29.57 28.65
CA ARG A 1132 47.14 30.75 29.34
C ARG A 1132 46.32 31.09 30.57
N THR A 1133 46.98 31.64 31.57
CA THR A 1133 46.29 32.29 32.69
C THR A 1133 46.81 33.69 32.93
N LYS A 1134 45.93 34.61 33.35
CA LYS A 1134 46.29 36.00 33.68
C LYS A 1134 45.44 36.52 34.84
N SER A 1135 46.05 37.22 35.79
CA SER A 1135 45.33 37.96 36.83
C SER A 1135 45.22 39.45 36.48
N GLU A 1136 44.00 40.00 36.45
CA GLU A 1136 43.77 41.43 36.22
C GLU A 1136 42.49 41.92 36.93
N LYS A 1137 42.54 43.09 37.59
CA LYS A 1137 41.39 43.78 38.22
C LYS A 1137 40.47 42.87 39.07
N ASN A 1138 41.06 42.04 39.93
CA ASN A 1138 40.36 41.12 40.83
C ASN A 1138 39.60 39.98 40.11
N GLN A 1139 40.05 39.62 38.90
CA GLN A 1139 39.55 38.50 38.11
C GLN A 1139 40.72 37.66 37.59
N VAL A 1140 40.47 36.35 37.43
CA VAL A 1140 41.34 35.41 36.75
C VAL A 1140 40.80 35.13 35.36
N PHE A 1141 41.68 35.24 34.37
CA PHE A 1141 41.41 34.87 32.99
C PHE A 1141 42.10 33.54 32.69
N ILE A 1142 41.38 32.62 32.07
CA ILE A 1142 41.89 31.33 31.58
C ILE A 1142 41.58 31.26 30.09
N GLU A 1143 42.61 31.15 29.27
CA GLU A 1143 42.48 31.03 27.82
C GLU A 1143 42.86 29.61 27.39
N VAL A 1144 42.01 28.97 26.59
CA VAL A 1144 42.30 27.71 25.91
C VAL A 1144 42.25 28.00 24.41
N GLU A 1145 43.43 28.03 23.78
CA GLU A 1145 43.63 28.31 22.35
C GLU A 1145 44.08 27.06 21.62
N ASP A 1146 43.38 26.71 20.55
CA ASP A 1146 43.79 25.68 19.59
C ASP A 1146 44.06 26.29 18.20
N ASN A 1147 44.82 25.59 17.38
CA ASN A 1147 45.09 25.98 15.99
C ASN A 1147 44.29 25.14 14.96
N GLY A 1148 43.13 24.60 15.36
CA GLY A 1148 42.20 23.85 14.51
C GLY A 1148 41.53 24.69 13.40
N PRO A 1149 40.40 24.23 12.82
CA PRO A 1149 39.72 24.93 11.73
C PRO A 1149 39.00 26.22 12.17
N GLY A 1150 38.87 26.47 13.47
CA GLY A 1150 38.10 27.61 14.00
C GLY A 1150 36.60 27.34 14.07
N ILE A 1151 35.82 28.35 14.51
CA ILE A 1151 34.37 28.22 14.69
C ILE A 1151 33.66 29.21 13.76
N PRO A 1152 32.83 28.75 12.80
CA PRO A 1152 32.05 29.64 11.94
C PRO A 1152 31.15 30.61 12.72
N ASP A 1153 31.08 31.88 12.29
CA ASP A 1153 30.28 32.92 12.96
C ASP A 1153 28.81 32.53 13.16
N GLU A 1154 28.23 31.81 12.19
CA GLU A 1154 26.81 31.40 12.19
C GLU A 1154 26.43 30.45 13.35
N ILE A 1155 27.42 29.78 13.96
CA ILE A 1155 27.17 28.79 15.00
C ILE A 1155 27.67 29.21 16.39
N LYS A 1156 28.44 30.30 16.51
CA LYS A 1156 29.05 30.74 17.79
C LYS A 1156 28.03 30.93 18.92
N ASP A 1157 26.87 31.49 18.62
CA ASP A 1157 25.80 31.69 19.62
C ASP A 1157 25.07 30.39 19.99
N LYS A 1158 25.21 29.35 19.15
CA LYS A 1158 24.54 28.05 19.31
C LYS A 1158 25.41 27.00 19.98
N ILE A 1159 26.75 27.10 19.91
CA ILE A 1159 27.65 26.06 20.45
C ILE A 1159 27.58 25.88 21.97
N LEU A 1160 27.07 26.89 22.68
CA LEU A 1160 26.85 26.83 24.13
C LEU A 1160 25.44 26.32 24.50
N GLN A 1161 24.57 26.07 23.51
CA GLN A 1161 23.24 25.51 23.73
C GLN A 1161 23.35 23.99 23.96
N PRO A 1162 22.55 23.41 24.88
CA PRO A 1162 22.50 21.97 25.08
C PRO A 1162 22.17 21.23 23.78
N PHE A 1163 22.82 20.08 23.56
CA PHE A 1163 22.64 19.17 22.42
C PHE A 1163 23.10 19.69 21.05
N PHE A 1164 23.68 20.89 20.97
CA PHE A 1164 24.27 21.39 19.73
C PHE A 1164 25.65 20.76 19.47
N THR A 1165 25.86 20.14 18.30
CA THR A 1165 27.14 19.54 17.89
C THR A 1165 27.34 19.62 16.37
N THR A 1166 28.57 19.81 15.92
CA THR A 1166 28.98 19.80 14.50
C THR A 1166 29.66 18.49 14.08
N LYS A 1167 29.94 17.59 15.02
CA LYS A 1167 30.52 16.26 14.76
C LYS A 1167 29.51 15.36 14.05
N LYS A 1168 29.94 14.58 13.05
CA LYS A 1168 29.07 13.68 12.26
C LYS A 1168 28.66 12.43 13.06
N GLY A 1169 27.47 11.91 12.80
CA GLY A 1169 27.01 10.62 13.34
C GLY A 1169 26.88 10.56 14.87
N THR A 1170 27.60 9.62 15.50
CA THR A 1170 27.53 9.27 16.93
C THR A 1170 28.63 9.91 17.80
N GLU A 1171 29.51 10.71 17.21
CA GLU A 1171 30.76 11.18 17.85
C GLU A 1171 30.61 12.37 18.79
N GLY A 1172 29.44 13.02 18.84
CA GLY A 1172 29.19 14.21 19.66
C GLY A 1172 27.83 14.23 20.33
N THR A 1173 27.79 14.45 21.64
CA THR A 1173 26.56 14.56 22.42
C THR A 1173 26.02 15.99 22.53
N GLY A 1174 26.84 16.99 22.20
CA GLY A 1174 26.47 18.40 22.26
C GLY A 1174 26.26 18.96 23.67
N LEU A 1175 26.67 18.22 24.71
CA LEU A 1175 26.49 18.62 26.11
C LEU A 1175 27.76 19.21 26.75
N GLY A 1176 28.95 18.96 26.19
CA GLY A 1176 30.21 19.37 26.82
C GLY A 1176 30.33 20.88 27.05
N LEU A 1177 30.04 21.69 26.03
CA LEU A 1177 30.16 23.16 26.11
C LEU A 1177 29.02 23.81 26.90
N SER A 1178 27.81 23.26 26.87
CA SER A 1178 26.70 23.76 27.70
C SER A 1178 26.99 23.52 29.19
N ILE A 1179 27.50 22.33 29.54
CA ILE A 1179 27.94 22.01 30.91
C ILE A 1179 29.06 22.93 31.36
N THR A 1180 30.05 23.17 30.49
CA THR A 1180 31.13 24.12 30.76
C THR A 1180 30.59 25.51 31.07
N ASN A 1181 29.61 26.01 30.29
CA ASN A 1181 28.98 27.30 30.52
C ASN A 1181 28.24 27.37 31.86
N ASP A 1182 27.50 26.32 32.22
CA ASP A 1182 26.74 26.26 33.47
C ASP A 1182 27.67 26.19 34.70
N ILE A 1183 28.73 25.39 34.64
CA ILE A 1183 29.75 25.34 35.70
C ILE A 1183 30.41 26.70 35.89
N ILE A 1184 30.80 27.37 34.81
CA ILE A 1184 31.45 28.70 34.88
C ILE A 1184 30.49 29.74 35.50
N LYS A 1185 29.21 29.72 35.12
CA LYS A 1185 28.19 30.59 35.73
C LYS A 1185 27.97 30.30 37.21
N ALA A 1186 27.96 29.02 37.60
CA ALA A 1186 27.86 28.61 39.01
C ALA A 1186 29.05 29.10 39.87
N HIS A 1187 30.19 29.37 39.23
CA HIS A 1187 31.38 29.97 39.85
C HIS A 1187 31.41 31.51 39.72
N GLY A 1188 30.31 32.15 39.35
CA GLY A 1188 30.21 33.61 39.17
C GLY A 1188 31.02 34.15 37.98
N GLY A 1189 31.43 33.27 37.07
CA GLY A 1189 32.26 33.58 35.92
C GLY A 1189 31.51 33.72 34.60
N LYS A 1190 32.26 33.97 33.53
CA LYS A 1190 31.75 34.06 32.14
C LYS A 1190 32.70 33.37 31.17
N ILE A 1191 32.15 32.69 30.16
CA ILE A 1191 32.89 32.19 29.01
C ILE A 1191 32.62 33.05 27.77
N SER A 1192 33.67 33.40 27.03
CA SER A 1192 33.60 34.06 25.72
C SER A 1192 34.44 33.30 24.69
N ILE A 1193 34.03 33.38 23.43
CA ILE A 1193 34.65 32.68 22.32
C ILE A 1193 35.15 33.73 21.34
N HIS A 1194 36.42 33.65 20.98
CA HIS A 1194 37.05 34.52 19.99
C HIS A 1194 37.67 33.68 18.90
N ASP A 1195 37.56 34.14 17.66
CA ASP A 1195 38.34 33.56 16.56
C ASP A 1195 39.69 34.26 16.52
N LYS A 1196 40.72 33.47 16.23
CA LYS A 1196 42.01 34.01 15.85
C LYS A 1196 41.96 34.41 14.38
N GLU A 1197 42.45 35.60 14.05
CA GLU A 1197 42.50 36.11 12.67
C GLU A 1197 43.18 35.07 11.75
N GLN A 1198 42.32 34.33 11.02
CA GLN A 1198 42.66 33.32 10.02
C GLN A 1198 43.27 31.98 10.48
N GLU A 1199 42.93 31.43 11.67
CA GLU A 1199 42.93 29.96 11.97
C GLU A 1199 42.81 29.66 13.50
N GLY A 1200 41.92 28.74 13.92
CA GLY A 1200 41.80 28.24 15.31
C GLY A 1200 40.73 28.91 16.17
N ALA A 1201 40.47 28.36 17.36
CA ALA A 1201 39.48 28.88 18.32
C ALA A 1201 40.11 29.26 19.67
N VAL A 1202 39.59 30.31 20.31
CA VAL A 1202 40.03 30.77 21.63
C VAL A 1202 38.84 30.85 22.59
N PHE A 1203 38.84 29.98 23.60
CA PHE A 1203 37.88 30.03 24.70
C PHE A 1203 38.49 30.82 25.87
N VAL A 1204 37.83 31.89 26.29
CA VAL A 1204 38.26 32.75 27.41
C VAL A 1204 37.27 32.63 28.55
N ILE A 1205 37.74 32.12 29.68
CA ILE A 1205 36.98 32.01 30.93
C ILE A 1205 37.43 33.13 31.85
N THR A 1206 36.48 33.87 32.41
CA THR A 1206 36.71 34.88 33.46
C THR A 1206 36.11 34.40 34.76
N LEU A 1207 36.88 34.37 35.84
CA LEU A 1207 36.44 34.03 37.20
C LEU A 1207 36.74 35.17 38.17
N PRO A 1208 35.87 35.47 39.15
CA PRO A 1208 36.18 36.45 40.19
C PRO A 1208 37.21 35.91 41.21
N ILE A 1209 38.17 36.75 41.61
CA ILE A 1209 39.04 36.49 42.77
C ILE A 1209 38.28 37.00 44.00
N ILE A 1210 37.46 36.16 44.60
CA ILE A 1210 36.84 36.49 45.89
C ILE A 1210 37.92 36.28 46.96
N SER A 1211 38.31 37.38 47.63
CA SER A 1211 39.25 37.38 48.76
C SER A 1211 38.68 36.72 50.00
#